data_AF-A0A1J6IT06-F1
#
_entry.id   AF-A0A1J6IT06-F1
#
_cell.length_a   1.000
_cell.length_b   1.000
_cell.length_c   1.000
_cell.angle_alpha   90.00
_cell.angle_beta   90.00
_cell.angle_gamma   90.00
#
_symmetry.space_group_name_H-M   'P 1'
#
loop_
_entity.id
_entity.type
_entity.pdbx_description
1 polymer ?
#
loop_
_entity_poly.entity_id
_entity_poly.type
_entity_poly.pdbx_seq_one_letter_code
_entity_poly.pdbx_strand_id
1 'polypeptide(L)'
;MQFQMEEISFESLVSEYLWETDEKDLVAVSMFDLMFQKDPNSFALKLDVGSSHDDIDFRTKCVALFFTLVNDFCLWNSLSVSTQSILKSNLLMRLELEQSTYIHNMLSRTVLELAASLLPDDNWPELLPFLYHCVTDSSSNKLLKDSVFLIFCLLGEKIGEKILPWVRDLHSLFLNTLNDHKLDLNVRITAMFAVHIFIQCTPSSYEKERFQDLLPGMMKTLTDTLMTNGENQGAAHAALGFLIQLAKNEPRFLRLQLVEVVNTMFEIAEAKILEDKTRRLAIEFLLTLVEAREKVPGMMKKLPRFIDTCFTMFLNLILDIKDEPSWHSAEGAEMDDHLNRYWDRWTVDNYLYGAIRLRRFSKALGGNIIAPIAIEQLSSYVVAPEWEKRHAALMALAQIAKGSSKVMMIKYLEQVVNMVLHSFRDSHPRVRWAAINAIVYLSTDFCPDLQEQYHNQVLPELAAAMDDFQNPRVQACAATASVMFLLALKEPISSSHIDGILNKLFVLLQNDNQMVQDEALYALGSVAYLYKEHFQKYYDFLMPYLRTILVNANDESNQMLQSKVALAAGKEKFRDDLKQVMEVLKYSLQESHVTEYTNILCCLKASYGICVCIGKEFLPYMRIVMPYAVECARLEPDKTVSSDKLYDSMHKVMFGGEMICIYGSDLLEGKSMLCSALKLYAHELGEDFYPWIPKAASILIPLLKFYIHSSVRERASCAMVSLLRSAKLAVEKGTARGGNKWYLKRLPGRIILALGDALYLEPETKLCEKILQELNNSLNIGGSLLNEYQVHRITDGIKHVIIESSRRKGKLREREKSEDFDAEEAELLREERELEEKVFYRVGCILLTLIKTFKAAFLPFLDELSSYLMPMTGKDKTAQERSACVNIFNKLVEECNESALKYYNICLPFLLDSSNDENPVLRENALYGLRLCAEYGGFVFKPFIGEALSRINVVITHLHALAPENEQAYHDAVLALGQICQFHRESIDSTQIIPAWLNCLPIRGNMVVHDQLCSMVERSDRELLGPKYEHFPKILSVFAEVLCAGKDLATEEMKNRMINLLRNLQKTVPVATWASAWSLLLPQQEMELESILSPKEDANLSSVQSGAKLGGRKGRPSSKTNIAQIG
;
A
#
# COMPACT_ATOMS: atom_id res chain seq x y z
N MET A 1 -24.22 -30.06 -50.18
CA MET A 1 -25.21 -29.83 -49.12
C MET A 1 -26.27 -28.76 -49.43
N GLN A 2 -26.09 -27.88 -50.44
CA GLN A 2 -27.13 -26.89 -50.81
C GLN A 2 -28.36 -27.45 -51.56
N PHE A 3 -28.34 -28.70 -52.02
CA PHE A 3 -29.38 -29.28 -52.90
C PHE A 3 -30.28 -30.34 -52.24
N GLN A 4 -30.16 -30.58 -50.93
CA GLN A 4 -31.00 -31.56 -50.20
C GLN A 4 -31.96 -30.92 -49.18
N MET A 5 -32.06 -29.59 -49.13
CA MET A 5 -32.77 -28.87 -48.07
C MET A 5 -34.20 -28.42 -48.40
N GLU A 6 -34.78 -28.84 -49.53
CA GLU A 6 -36.17 -28.44 -49.88
C GLU A 6 -37.25 -29.25 -49.15
N GLU A 7 -36.91 -30.33 -48.43
CA GLU A 7 -37.89 -31.23 -47.77
C GLU A 7 -37.61 -31.55 -46.30
N ILE A 8 -36.78 -30.77 -45.58
CA ILE A 8 -36.66 -30.97 -44.13
C ILE A 8 -37.83 -30.26 -43.44
N SER A 9 -38.77 -31.03 -42.88
CA SER A 9 -39.87 -30.47 -42.09
C SER A 9 -39.31 -29.75 -40.86
N PHE A 10 -39.97 -28.66 -40.45
CA PHE A 10 -39.62 -27.91 -39.24
C PHE A 10 -39.51 -28.84 -38.00
N GLU A 11 -40.36 -29.86 -37.94
CA GLU A 11 -40.37 -30.87 -36.88
C GLU A 11 -39.12 -31.77 -36.90
N SER A 12 -38.60 -32.14 -38.08
CA SER A 12 -37.37 -32.93 -38.22
C SER A 12 -36.13 -32.15 -37.78
N LEU A 13 -36.08 -30.84 -38.05
CA LEU A 13 -34.99 -29.96 -37.64
C LEU A 13 -34.96 -29.75 -36.13
N VAL A 14 -36.10 -29.47 -35.51
CA VAL A 14 -36.22 -29.34 -34.05
C VAL A 14 -35.85 -30.65 -33.37
N SER A 15 -36.22 -31.80 -33.94
CA SER A 15 -35.89 -33.12 -33.39
C SER A 15 -34.39 -33.43 -33.42
N GLU A 16 -33.65 -32.97 -34.45
CA GLU A 16 -32.20 -33.11 -34.58
C GLU A 16 -31.39 -32.11 -33.73
N TYR A 17 -32.02 -31.02 -33.25
CA TYR A 17 -31.40 -30.05 -32.35
C TYR A 17 -31.32 -30.65 -30.93
N LEU A 18 -30.10 -30.83 -30.41
CA LEU A 18 -29.72 -31.35 -29.08
C LEU A 18 -30.09 -32.84 -28.80
N TRP A 19 -29.05 -33.70 -28.79
CA TRP A 19 -28.66 -34.60 -27.67
C TRP A 19 -27.61 -35.68 -28.02
N GLU A 20 -26.87 -35.63 -29.13
CA GLU A 20 -25.74 -36.57 -29.35
C GLU A 20 -24.53 -35.91 -30.05
N THR A 21 -23.49 -35.58 -29.26
CA THR A 21 -22.10 -35.18 -29.60
C THR A 21 -21.82 -33.78 -30.20
N ASP A 22 -20.70 -33.17 -29.77
CA ASP A 22 -20.18 -31.82 -30.14
C ASP A 22 -20.09 -31.53 -31.66
N GLU A 23 -19.95 -32.55 -32.52
CA GLU A 23 -19.88 -32.37 -33.98
C GLU A 23 -21.26 -32.11 -34.64
N LYS A 24 -22.37 -32.56 -34.05
CA LYS A 24 -23.72 -32.35 -34.60
C LYS A 24 -24.31 -30.97 -34.25
N ASP A 25 -23.89 -30.36 -33.14
CA ASP A 25 -24.33 -29.02 -32.75
C ASP A 25 -23.89 -27.94 -33.74
N LEU A 26 -22.68 -28.06 -34.32
CA LEU A 26 -22.18 -27.10 -35.32
C LEU A 26 -22.98 -27.14 -36.63
N VAL A 27 -23.45 -28.33 -37.03
CA VAL A 27 -24.29 -28.53 -38.22
C VAL A 27 -25.70 -27.98 -37.96
N ALA A 28 -26.26 -28.26 -36.78
CA ALA A 28 -27.59 -27.81 -36.40
C ALA A 28 -27.68 -26.27 -36.24
N VAL A 29 -26.65 -25.63 -35.67
CA VAL A 29 -26.51 -24.15 -35.62
C VAL A 29 -26.39 -23.56 -37.03
N SER A 30 -25.59 -24.17 -37.89
CA SER A 30 -25.46 -23.72 -39.29
C SER A 30 -26.79 -23.84 -40.08
N MET A 31 -27.59 -24.86 -39.80
CA MET A 31 -28.92 -25.05 -40.42
C MET A 31 -29.96 -24.07 -39.88
N PHE A 32 -29.91 -23.76 -38.58
CA PHE A 32 -30.72 -22.70 -37.95
C PHE A 32 -30.47 -21.34 -38.62
N ASP A 33 -29.20 -20.94 -38.76
CA ASP A 33 -28.82 -19.67 -39.40
C ASP A 33 -29.29 -19.60 -40.87
N LEU A 34 -29.17 -20.70 -41.60
CA LEU A 34 -29.51 -20.76 -43.02
C LEU A 34 -31.02 -20.74 -43.28
N MET A 35 -31.82 -21.38 -42.42
CA MET A 35 -33.29 -21.31 -42.50
C MET A 35 -33.82 -19.96 -42.01
N PHE A 36 -33.22 -19.40 -40.96
CA PHE A 36 -33.56 -18.06 -40.50
C PHE A 36 -33.30 -17.01 -41.59
N GLN A 37 -32.17 -17.07 -42.29
CA GLN A 37 -31.87 -16.17 -43.41
C GLN A 37 -32.85 -16.30 -44.59
N LYS A 38 -33.47 -17.47 -44.78
CA LYS A 38 -34.39 -17.73 -45.91
C LYS A 38 -35.78 -17.12 -45.70
N ASP A 39 -36.35 -17.24 -44.49
CA ASP A 39 -37.63 -16.62 -44.13
C ASP A 39 -37.70 -16.35 -42.60
N PRO A 40 -37.11 -15.23 -42.13
CA PRO A 40 -36.96 -14.92 -40.71
C PRO A 40 -38.31 -14.90 -39.95
N ASN A 41 -39.34 -14.32 -40.57
CA ASN A 41 -40.63 -14.10 -39.92
C ASN A 41 -41.42 -15.41 -39.80
N SER A 42 -41.50 -16.20 -40.86
CA SER A 42 -42.18 -17.50 -40.85
C SER A 42 -41.51 -18.49 -39.92
N PHE A 43 -40.18 -18.49 -39.87
CA PHE A 43 -39.41 -19.37 -38.99
C PHE A 43 -39.61 -19.01 -37.51
N ALA A 44 -39.54 -17.72 -37.15
CA ALA A 44 -39.79 -17.26 -35.79
C ALA A 44 -41.23 -17.58 -35.33
N LEU A 45 -42.24 -17.43 -36.20
CA LEU A 45 -43.62 -17.81 -35.90
C LEU A 45 -43.83 -19.33 -35.79
N LYS A 46 -43.04 -20.15 -36.49
CA LYS A 46 -43.06 -21.61 -36.34
C LYS A 46 -42.43 -22.07 -35.03
N LEU A 47 -41.33 -21.46 -34.60
CA LEU A 47 -40.73 -21.67 -33.26
C LEU A 47 -41.72 -21.32 -32.15
N ASP A 48 -42.43 -20.22 -32.33
CA ASP A 48 -43.52 -19.80 -31.46
C ASP A 48 -44.60 -20.91 -31.40
N VAL A 49 -45.23 -21.27 -32.52
CA VAL A 49 -46.25 -22.33 -32.57
C VAL A 49 -45.75 -23.67 -31.99
N GLY A 50 -44.51 -24.06 -32.27
CA GLY A 50 -43.89 -25.29 -31.76
C GLY A 50 -43.69 -25.30 -30.24
N SER A 51 -43.52 -24.13 -29.62
CA SER A 51 -43.48 -24.03 -28.14
C SER A 51 -44.85 -24.16 -27.46
N SER A 52 -45.93 -24.32 -28.23
CA SER A 52 -47.28 -24.71 -27.76
C SER A 52 -47.66 -26.16 -28.08
N HIS A 53 -46.71 -26.99 -28.52
CA HIS A 53 -46.95 -28.40 -28.89
C HIS A 53 -47.30 -29.28 -27.66
N ASP A 54 -47.93 -30.44 -27.81
CA ASP A 54 -48.27 -31.28 -26.65
C ASP A 54 -47.04 -32.01 -26.06
N ASP A 55 -45.99 -32.19 -26.86
CA ASP A 55 -44.73 -32.84 -26.47
C ASP A 55 -43.77 -31.88 -25.75
N ILE A 56 -43.34 -32.27 -24.54
CA ILE A 56 -42.47 -31.51 -23.65
C ILE A 56 -41.04 -31.39 -24.22
N ASP A 57 -40.51 -32.44 -24.86
CA ASP A 57 -39.15 -32.43 -25.41
C ASP A 57 -39.10 -31.52 -26.64
N PHE A 58 -40.10 -31.63 -27.51
CA PHE A 58 -40.25 -30.75 -28.67
C PHE A 58 -40.39 -29.28 -28.28
N ARG A 59 -41.23 -28.99 -27.27
CA ARG A 59 -41.39 -27.63 -26.74
C ARG A 59 -40.10 -27.08 -26.14
N THR A 60 -39.40 -27.89 -25.37
CA THR A 60 -38.11 -27.52 -24.76
C THR A 60 -37.11 -27.08 -25.82
N LYS A 61 -37.00 -27.83 -26.91
CA LYS A 61 -36.10 -27.52 -28.02
C LYS A 61 -36.54 -26.26 -28.78
N CYS A 62 -37.85 -26.08 -29.00
CA CYS A 62 -38.38 -24.85 -29.59
C CYS A 62 -38.09 -23.61 -28.74
N VAL A 63 -38.25 -23.69 -27.41
CA VAL A 63 -37.96 -22.57 -26.51
C VAL A 63 -36.45 -22.28 -26.43
N ALA A 64 -35.59 -23.29 -26.48
CA ALA A 64 -34.13 -23.09 -26.51
C ALA A 64 -33.68 -22.38 -27.79
N LEU A 65 -34.21 -22.80 -28.95
CA LEU A 65 -33.96 -22.13 -30.23
C LEU A 65 -34.51 -20.70 -30.26
N PHE A 66 -35.67 -20.49 -29.64
CA PHE A 66 -36.26 -19.17 -29.49
C PHE A 66 -35.44 -18.27 -28.55
N PHE A 67 -34.83 -18.83 -27.50
CA PHE A 67 -33.86 -18.12 -26.67
C PHE A 67 -32.63 -17.69 -27.48
N THR A 68 -32.06 -18.58 -28.31
CA THR A 68 -30.93 -18.24 -29.19
C THR A 68 -31.27 -17.09 -30.15
N LEU A 69 -32.46 -17.12 -30.74
CA LEU A 69 -32.98 -16.04 -31.60
C LEU A 69 -33.02 -14.68 -30.88
N VAL A 70 -33.47 -14.69 -29.63
CA VAL A 70 -33.65 -13.48 -28.81
C VAL A 70 -32.32 -12.96 -28.25
N ASN A 71 -31.41 -13.87 -27.90
CA ASN A 71 -30.11 -13.54 -27.35
C ASN A 71 -29.19 -12.87 -28.37
N ASP A 72 -29.34 -13.18 -29.67
CA ASP A 72 -28.73 -12.41 -30.75
C ASP A 72 -29.68 -11.28 -31.21
N PHE A 73 -29.48 -10.09 -30.66
CA PHE A 73 -30.32 -8.92 -30.96
C PHE A 73 -30.28 -8.49 -32.45
N CYS A 74 -29.25 -8.90 -33.22
CA CYS A 74 -29.22 -8.67 -34.66
C CYS A 74 -30.26 -9.52 -35.40
N LEU A 75 -30.47 -10.77 -34.96
CA LEU A 75 -31.51 -11.64 -35.51
C LEU A 75 -32.90 -11.12 -35.15
N TRP A 76 -33.11 -10.71 -33.89
CA TRP A 76 -34.39 -10.11 -33.47
C TRP A 76 -34.76 -8.86 -34.29
N ASN A 77 -33.81 -7.96 -34.54
CA ASN A 77 -34.04 -6.74 -35.32
C ASN A 77 -34.27 -6.98 -36.82
N SER A 78 -33.94 -8.17 -37.34
CA SER A 78 -34.23 -8.54 -38.73
C SER A 78 -35.69 -8.92 -38.97
N LEU A 79 -36.46 -9.13 -37.90
CA LEU A 79 -37.89 -9.45 -37.96
C LEU A 79 -38.73 -8.20 -38.26
N SER A 80 -39.88 -8.40 -38.88
CA SER A 80 -40.87 -7.33 -39.09
C SER A 80 -41.52 -6.90 -37.77
N VAL A 81 -41.88 -5.62 -37.66
CA VAL A 81 -42.55 -5.05 -36.47
C VAL A 81 -43.84 -5.80 -36.12
N SER A 82 -44.60 -6.27 -37.12
CA SER A 82 -45.80 -7.09 -36.90
C SER A 82 -45.47 -8.44 -36.28
N THR A 83 -44.40 -9.10 -36.74
CA THR A 83 -43.96 -10.39 -36.20
C THR A 83 -43.41 -10.24 -34.78
N GLN A 84 -42.59 -9.21 -34.53
CA GLN A 84 -42.11 -8.89 -33.19
C GLN A 84 -43.27 -8.64 -32.21
N SER A 85 -44.33 -7.94 -32.63
CA SER A 85 -45.52 -7.70 -31.78
C SER A 85 -46.29 -8.99 -31.44
N ILE A 86 -46.46 -9.89 -32.42
CA ILE A 86 -47.10 -11.19 -32.22
C ILE A 86 -46.27 -12.03 -31.25
N LEU A 87 -44.96 -12.13 -31.47
CA LEU A 87 -44.05 -12.89 -30.62
C LEU A 87 -44.05 -12.36 -29.18
N LYS A 88 -43.95 -11.04 -28.98
CA LYS A 88 -44.05 -10.42 -27.65
C LYS A 88 -45.34 -10.83 -26.93
N SER A 89 -46.48 -10.77 -27.61
CA SER A 89 -47.78 -11.11 -27.03
C SER A 89 -47.90 -12.60 -26.68
N ASN A 90 -47.46 -13.47 -27.59
CA ASN A 90 -47.52 -14.92 -27.39
C ASN A 90 -46.57 -15.40 -26.29
N LEU A 91 -45.40 -14.76 -26.15
CA LEU A 91 -44.41 -15.07 -25.12
C LEU A 91 -44.96 -14.82 -23.71
N LEU A 92 -45.68 -13.71 -23.50
CA LEU A 92 -46.37 -13.43 -22.23
C LEU A 92 -47.50 -14.43 -21.95
N MET A 93 -48.34 -14.71 -22.94
CA MET A 93 -49.42 -15.69 -22.82
C MET A 93 -48.90 -17.10 -22.49
N ARG A 94 -47.77 -17.51 -23.09
CA ARG A 94 -47.16 -18.82 -22.80
C ARG A 94 -46.60 -18.90 -21.39
N LEU A 95 -45.98 -17.82 -20.92
CA LEU A 95 -45.49 -17.78 -19.54
C LEU A 95 -46.64 -18.02 -18.55
N GLU A 96 -47.83 -17.48 -18.81
CA GLU A 96 -49.01 -17.65 -17.94
C GLU A 96 -49.58 -19.07 -17.95
N LEU A 97 -49.56 -19.76 -19.09
CA LEU A 97 -50.18 -21.08 -19.27
C LEU A 97 -49.24 -22.27 -18.92
N GLU A 98 -47.93 -22.05 -18.96
CA GLU A 98 -46.91 -23.09 -18.82
C GLU A 98 -46.91 -23.76 -17.44
N GLN A 99 -46.81 -25.09 -17.43
CA GLN A 99 -46.84 -25.93 -16.22
C GLN A 99 -45.49 -26.60 -15.92
N SER A 100 -44.60 -26.75 -16.92
CA SER A 100 -43.28 -27.35 -16.75
C SER A 100 -42.31 -26.34 -16.15
N THR A 101 -41.76 -26.61 -14.96
CA THR A 101 -40.79 -25.72 -14.29
C THR A 101 -39.56 -25.43 -15.15
N TYR A 102 -39.05 -26.42 -15.90
CA TYR A 102 -37.87 -26.24 -16.75
C TYR A 102 -38.14 -25.28 -17.93
N ILE A 103 -39.26 -25.49 -18.63
CA ILE A 103 -39.65 -24.64 -19.77
C ILE A 103 -40.05 -23.25 -19.28
N HIS A 104 -40.74 -23.16 -18.15
CA HIS A 104 -41.12 -21.90 -17.51
C HIS A 104 -39.88 -21.05 -17.16
N ASN A 105 -38.84 -21.67 -16.59
CA ASN A 105 -37.57 -20.98 -16.32
C ASN A 105 -36.87 -20.52 -17.59
N MET A 106 -36.88 -21.33 -18.65
CA MET A 106 -36.29 -20.96 -19.94
C MET A 106 -37.05 -19.80 -20.60
N LEU A 107 -38.38 -19.85 -20.62
CA LEU A 107 -39.23 -18.76 -21.08
C LEU A 107 -38.98 -17.47 -20.30
N SER A 108 -38.87 -17.56 -18.97
CA SER A 108 -38.56 -16.41 -18.10
C SER A 108 -37.21 -15.77 -18.44
N ARG A 109 -36.19 -16.59 -18.74
CA ARG A 109 -34.89 -16.10 -19.23
C ARG A 109 -35.01 -15.45 -20.61
N THR A 110 -35.82 -16.01 -21.51
CA THR A 110 -36.09 -15.40 -22.83
C THR A 110 -36.81 -14.05 -22.70
N VAL A 111 -37.84 -13.95 -21.84
CA VAL A 111 -38.50 -12.67 -21.52
C VAL A 111 -37.46 -11.66 -21.04
N LEU A 112 -36.61 -12.06 -20.11
CA LEU A 112 -35.58 -11.21 -19.51
C LEU A 112 -34.59 -10.66 -20.53
N GLU A 113 -33.99 -11.50 -21.37
CA GLU A 113 -33.00 -11.05 -22.37
C GLU A 113 -33.61 -10.06 -23.37
N LEU A 114 -34.84 -10.36 -23.81
CA LEU A 114 -35.57 -9.49 -24.71
C LEU A 114 -35.95 -8.17 -24.04
N ALA A 115 -36.43 -8.23 -22.80
CA ALA A 115 -36.83 -7.06 -22.02
C ALA A 115 -35.64 -6.16 -21.69
N ALA A 116 -34.47 -6.72 -21.33
CA ALA A 116 -33.25 -5.97 -21.09
C ALA A 116 -32.80 -5.17 -22.33
N SER A 117 -33.09 -5.68 -23.53
CA SER A 117 -32.74 -5.03 -24.80
C SER A 117 -33.81 -4.02 -25.29
N LEU A 118 -35.10 -4.26 -25.01
CA LEU A 118 -36.21 -3.45 -25.53
C LEU A 118 -36.73 -2.36 -24.59
N LEU A 119 -36.71 -2.58 -23.27
CA LEU A 119 -37.15 -1.59 -22.29
C LEU A 119 -36.31 -0.29 -22.29
N PRO A 120 -34.99 -0.32 -22.59
CA PRO A 120 -34.18 0.87 -22.73
C PRO A 120 -34.70 1.97 -23.67
N ASP A 121 -35.50 1.58 -24.67
CA ASP A 121 -36.02 2.42 -25.75
C ASP A 121 -37.57 2.46 -25.75
N ASP A 122 -38.23 2.04 -24.66
CA ASP A 122 -39.69 1.96 -24.50
C ASP A 122 -40.42 1.10 -25.57
N ASN A 123 -39.74 0.10 -26.13
CA ASN A 123 -40.26 -0.73 -27.24
C ASN A 123 -41.14 -1.93 -26.80
N TRP A 124 -41.42 -2.09 -25.50
CA TRP A 124 -42.29 -3.15 -24.96
C TRP A 124 -43.17 -2.66 -23.78
N PRO A 125 -44.12 -1.75 -24.03
CA PRO A 125 -44.94 -1.14 -22.98
C PRO A 125 -45.89 -2.12 -22.29
N GLU A 126 -46.22 -3.25 -22.91
CA GLU A 126 -47.18 -4.24 -22.38
C GLU A 126 -46.58 -5.13 -21.27
N LEU A 127 -45.25 -5.26 -21.20
CA LEU A 127 -44.58 -6.18 -20.29
C LEU A 127 -44.80 -5.82 -18.81
N LEU A 128 -44.56 -4.57 -18.42
CA LEU A 128 -44.65 -4.16 -17.01
C LEU A 128 -46.08 -4.27 -16.44
N PRO A 129 -47.14 -3.80 -17.14
CA PRO A 129 -48.52 -4.05 -16.72
C PRO A 129 -48.84 -5.54 -16.55
N PHE A 130 -48.35 -6.38 -17.46
CA PHE A 130 -48.52 -7.83 -17.37
C PHE A 130 -47.85 -8.41 -16.12
N LEU A 131 -46.56 -8.11 -15.89
CA LEU A 131 -45.85 -8.59 -14.70
C LEU A 131 -46.54 -8.15 -13.39
N TYR A 132 -47.03 -6.90 -13.34
CA TYR A 132 -47.78 -6.40 -12.18
C TYR A 132 -49.10 -7.15 -11.98
N HIS A 133 -49.82 -7.45 -13.07
CA HIS A 133 -51.06 -8.21 -13.02
C HIS A 133 -50.82 -9.64 -12.51
N CYS A 134 -49.80 -10.34 -13.01
CA CYS A 134 -49.49 -11.71 -12.59
C CYS A 134 -49.20 -11.85 -11.08
N VAL A 135 -48.60 -10.83 -10.47
CA VAL A 135 -48.30 -10.85 -9.03
C VAL A 135 -49.54 -10.52 -8.19
N THR A 136 -50.30 -9.50 -8.62
CA THR A 136 -51.47 -9.01 -7.88
C THR A 136 -52.70 -9.91 -8.01
N ASP A 137 -52.81 -10.67 -9.10
CA ASP A 137 -53.90 -11.62 -9.29
C ASP A 137 -53.80 -12.79 -8.30
N SER A 138 -54.90 -13.05 -7.61
CA SER A 138 -55.00 -14.12 -6.62
C SER A 138 -55.11 -15.51 -7.26
N SER A 139 -55.49 -15.60 -8.54
CA SER A 139 -55.66 -16.86 -9.26
C SER A 139 -54.40 -17.37 -9.96
N SER A 140 -53.38 -16.51 -10.08
CA SER A 140 -52.10 -16.80 -10.72
C SER A 140 -51.28 -17.88 -9.99
N ASN A 141 -50.67 -18.79 -10.75
CA ASN A 141 -49.86 -19.91 -10.25
C ASN A 141 -48.60 -19.43 -9.50
N LYS A 142 -48.16 -20.17 -8.49
CA LYS A 142 -46.94 -19.89 -7.72
C LYS A 142 -45.68 -19.83 -8.60
N LEU A 143 -45.59 -20.68 -9.62
CA LEU A 143 -44.46 -20.70 -10.57
C LEU A 143 -44.36 -19.38 -11.34
N LEU A 144 -45.50 -18.85 -11.80
CA LEU A 144 -45.60 -17.58 -12.50
C LEU A 144 -45.16 -16.42 -11.61
N LYS A 145 -45.69 -16.34 -10.38
CA LYS A 145 -45.33 -15.29 -9.42
C LYS A 145 -43.84 -15.29 -9.07
N ASP A 146 -43.27 -16.47 -8.84
CA ASP A 146 -41.84 -16.66 -8.56
C ASP A 146 -40.98 -16.14 -9.72
N SER A 147 -41.29 -16.56 -10.95
CA SER A 147 -40.52 -16.15 -12.12
C SER A 147 -40.67 -14.66 -12.45
N VAL A 148 -41.82 -14.05 -12.17
CA VAL A 148 -41.99 -12.59 -12.33
C VAL A 148 -41.04 -11.83 -11.41
N PHE A 149 -40.90 -12.23 -10.14
CA PHE A 149 -39.92 -11.60 -9.25
C PHE A 149 -38.48 -11.87 -9.68
N LEU A 150 -38.18 -13.05 -10.23
CA LEU A 150 -36.87 -13.34 -10.80
C LEU A 150 -36.56 -12.44 -12.00
N ILE A 151 -37.55 -12.21 -12.88
CA ILE A 151 -37.43 -11.28 -14.01
C ILE A 151 -37.18 -9.85 -13.48
N PHE A 152 -37.91 -9.38 -12.47
CA PHE A 152 -37.64 -8.09 -11.85
C PHE A 152 -36.21 -8.00 -11.28
N CYS A 153 -35.77 -9.03 -10.55
CA CYS A 153 -34.43 -9.11 -9.97
C CYS A 153 -33.35 -8.97 -11.06
N LEU A 154 -33.42 -9.79 -12.10
CA LEU A 154 -32.41 -9.81 -13.17
C LEU A 154 -32.49 -8.59 -14.10
N LEU A 155 -33.68 -8.00 -14.27
CA LEU A 155 -33.84 -6.74 -14.98
C LEU A 155 -33.18 -5.57 -14.23
N GLY A 156 -33.33 -5.54 -12.90
CA GLY A 156 -32.62 -4.57 -12.06
C GLY A 156 -31.11 -4.66 -12.24
N GLU A 157 -30.56 -5.87 -12.28
CA GLU A 157 -29.13 -6.11 -12.48
C GLU A 157 -28.63 -5.59 -13.85
N LYS A 158 -29.41 -5.76 -14.93
CA LYS A 158 -29.01 -5.39 -16.29
C LYS A 158 -29.28 -3.93 -16.69
N ILE A 159 -30.40 -3.36 -16.24
CA ILE A 159 -30.87 -2.03 -16.70
C ILE A 159 -31.38 -1.14 -15.55
N GLY A 160 -30.84 -1.32 -14.34
CA GLY A 160 -31.31 -0.68 -13.10
C GLY A 160 -31.59 0.82 -13.16
N GLU A 161 -30.74 1.63 -13.81
CA GLU A 161 -30.95 3.09 -13.93
C GLU A 161 -32.21 3.46 -14.71
N LYS A 162 -32.60 2.64 -15.70
CA LYS A 162 -33.79 2.89 -16.53
C LYS A 162 -35.08 2.42 -15.87
N ILE A 163 -34.98 1.55 -14.86
CA ILE A 163 -36.10 1.03 -14.08
C ILE A 163 -36.51 1.95 -12.91
N LEU A 164 -35.69 2.95 -12.59
CA LEU A 164 -35.92 3.90 -11.48
C LEU A 164 -37.32 4.55 -11.43
N PRO A 165 -37.96 4.94 -12.55
CA PRO A 165 -39.30 5.51 -12.52
C PRO A 165 -40.37 4.58 -11.92
N TRP A 166 -40.18 3.26 -12.03
CA TRP A 166 -41.13 2.23 -11.59
C TRP A 166 -40.93 1.77 -10.14
N VAL A 167 -39.85 2.21 -9.51
CA VAL A 167 -39.47 1.90 -8.12
C VAL A 167 -40.61 2.25 -7.13
N ARG A 168 -41.38 3.32 -7.40
CA ARG A 168 -42.49 3.75 -6.52
C ARG A 168 -43.68 2.78 -6.52
N ASP A 169 -44.04 2.22 -7.69
CA ASP A 169 -45.18 1.31 -7.80
C ASP A 169 -44.81 -0.09 -7.30
N LEU A 170 -43.55 -0.51 -7.54
CA LEU A 170 -43.01 -1.79 -7.08
C LEU A 170 -42.82 -1.87 -5.56
N HIS A 171 -42.60 -0.75 -4.87
CA HIS A 171 -42.47 -0.74 -3.41
C HIS A 171 -43.69 -1.37 -2.71
N SER A 172 -44.91 -0.95 -3.09
CA SER A 172 -46.15 -1.49 -2.53
C SER A 172 -46.33 -2.98 -2.83
N LEU A 173 -45.90 -3.41 -4.01
CA LEU A 173 -45.95 -4.80 -4.44
C LEU A 173 -45.02 -5.68 -3.58
N PHE A 174 -43.79 -5.23 -3.37
CA PHE A 174 -42.82 -5.91 -2.50
C PHE A 174 -43.31 -5.97 -1.05
N LEU A 175 -43.83 -4.85 -0.52
CA LEU A 175 -44.33 -4.77 0.85
C LEU A 175 -45.47 -5.77 1.08
N ASN A 176 -46.43 -5.84 0.16
CA ASN A 176 -47.56 -6.77 0.26
C ASN A 176 -47.08 -8.23 0.14
N THR A 177 -46.17 -8.52 -0.79
CA THR A 177 -45.67 -9.88 -1.03
C THR A 177 -44.88 -10.42 0.15
N LEU A 178 -43.96 -9.63 0.71
CA LEU A 178 -43.12 -10.06 1.84
C LEU A 178 -43.95 -10.27 3.12
N ASN A 179 -45.06 -9.55 3.28
CA ASN A 179 -45.93 -9.63 4.46
C ASN A 179 -47.08 -10.65 4.33
N ASP A 180 -47.37 -11.19 3.14
CA ASP A 180 -48.44 -12.18 2.98
C ASP A 180 -47.97 -13.61 3.33
N HIS A 181 -48.37 -14.06 4.52
CA HIS A 181 -48.03 -15.39 5.03
C HIS A 181 -48.73 -16.55 4.31
N LYS A 182 -49.70 -16.27 3.43
CA LYS A 182 -50.39 -17.29 2.64
C LYS A 182 -49.67 -17.60 1.33
N LEU A 183 -48.74 -16.74 0.90
CA LEU A 183 -47.94 -16.96 -0.31
C LEU A 183 -46.90 -18.06 -0.11
N ASP A 184 -46.58 -18.74 -1.19
CA ASP A 184 -45.51 -19.73 -1.23
C ASP A 184 -44.17 -19.09 -0.84
N LEU A 185 -43.39 -19.80 -0.02
CA LEU A 185 -42.15 -19.29 0.54
C LEU A 185 -41.12 -18.93 -0.55
N ASN A 186 -41.07 -19.67 -1.66
CA ASN A 186 -40.14 -19.38 -2.76
C ASN A 186 -40.45 -18.05 -3.43
N VAL A 187 -41.73 -17.71 -3.58
CA VAL A 187 -42.15 -16.40 -4.13
C VAL A 187 -41.66 -15.25 -3.23
N ARG A 188 -41.76 -15.42 -1.91
CA ARG A 188 -41.25 -14.44 -0.94
C ARG A 188 -39.73 -14.32 -0.95
N ILE A 189 -39.01 -15.44 -1.09
CA ILE A 189 -37.55 -15.47 -1.22
C ILE A 189 -37.11 -14.69 -2.46
N THR A 190 -37.70 -14.99 -3.63
CA THR A 190 -37.35 -14.31 -4.87
C THR A 190 -37.74 -12.83 -4.84
N ALA A 191 -38.86 -12.48 -4.19
CA ALA A 191 -39.21 -11.08 -3.94
C ALA A 191 -38.17 -10.37 -3.05
N MET A 192 -37.65 -11.02 -2.01
CA MET A 192 -36.55 -10.48 -1.19
C MET A 192 -35.29 -10.24 -2.04
N PHE A 193 -34.97 -11.13 -2.98
CA PHE A 193 -33.81 -10.98 -3.86
C PHE A 193 -34.00 -9.81 -4.83
N ALA A 194 -35.20 -9.64 -5.39
CA ALA A 194 -35.53 -8.48 -6.19
C ALA A 194 -35.38 -7.18 -5.37
N VAL A 195 -35.94 -7.11 -4.15
CA VAL A 195 -35.80 -5.93 -3.28
C VAL A 195 -34.33 -5.57 -3.06
N HIS A 196 -33.47 -6.55 -2.79
CA HIS A 196 -32.03 -6.33 -2.63
C HIS A 196 -31.39 -5.67 -3.86
N ILE A 197 -31.63 -6.20 -5.06
CA ILE A 197 -31.08 -5.63 -6.30
C ILE A 197 -31.60 -4.21 -6.52
N PHE A 198 -32.89 -3.96 -6.30
CA PHE A 198 -33.47 -2.63 -6.48
C PHE A 198 -32.88 -1.58 -5.52
N ILE A 199 -32.60 -1.97 -4.27
CA ILE A 199 -31.88 -1.10 -3.32
C ILE A 199 -30.48 -0.76 -3.85
N GLN A 200 -29.77 -1.73 -4.46
CA GLN A 200 -28.44 -1.51 -5.02
C GLN A 200 -28.46 -0.60 -6.27
N CYS A 201 -29.46 -0.74 -7.13
CA CYS A 201 -29.60 0.05 -8.36
C CYS A 201 -30.07 1.49 -8.12
N THR A 202 -30.66 1.78 -6.95
CA THR A 202 -31.15 3.12 -6.63
C THR A 202 -29.98 4.07 -6.36
N PRO A 203 -29.83 5.22 -7.05
CA PRO A 203 -28.72 6.14 -6.81
C PRO A 203 -28.97 7.09 -5.63
N SER A 204 -30.23 7.45 -5.37
CA SER A 204 -30.62 8.42 -4.33
C SER A 204 -30.72 7.78 -2.94
N SER A 205 -29.98 8.31 -1.96
CA SER A 205 -30.08 7.86 -0.56
C SER A 205 -31.48 8.02 0.03
N TYR A 206 -32.19 9.09 -0.34
CA TYR A 206 -33.55 9.35 0.13
C TYR A 206 -34.56 8.31 -0.41
N GLU A 207 -34.36 7.82 -1.64
CA GLU A 207 -35.24 6.79 -2.20
C GLU A 207 -34.94 5.42 -1.59
N LYS A 208 -33.67 5.10 -1.29
CA LYS A 208 -33.30 3.90 -0.53
C LYS A 208 -33.97 3.86 0.84
N GLU A 209 -34.04 4.99 1.54
CA GLU A 209 -34.70 5.08 2.85
C GLU A 209 -36.17 4.67 2.81
N ARG A 210 -36.86 4.84 1.68
CA ARG A 210 -38.25 4.41 1.53
C ARG A 210 -38.44 2.91 1.55
N PHE A 211 -37.43 2.13 1.17
CA PHE A 211 -37.47 0.67 1.18
C PHE A 211 -37.20 0.07 2.57
N GLN A 212 -36.85 0.88 3.58
CA GLN A 212 -36.50 0.37 4.91
C GLN A 212 -37.66 -0.34 5.63
N ASP A 213 -38.90 -0.01 5.29
CA ASP A 213 -40.09 -0.67 5.82
C ASP A 213 -40.28 -2.11 5.28
N LEU A 214 -39.55 -2.51 4.23
CA LEU A 214 -39.52 -3.88 3.72
C LEU A 214 -38.62 -4.82 4.52
N LEU A 215 -37.66 -4.26 5.25
CA LEU A 215 -36.64 -5.03 5.97
C LEU A 215 -37.22 -6.04 6.98
N PRO A 216 -38.29 -5.76 7.76
CA PRO A 216 -38.93 -6.76 8.61
C PRO A 216 -39.46 -7.95 7.82
N GLY A 217 -40.07 -7.70 6.66
CA GLY A 217 -40.57 -8.74 5.77
C GLY A 217 -39.46 -9.60 5.18
N MET A 218 -38.30 -8.98 4.87
CA MET A 218 -37.10 -9.69 4.44
C MET A 218 -36.54 -10.57 5.57
N MET A 219 -36.41 -10.03 6.79
CA MET A 219 -35.93 -10.77 7.97
C MET A 219 -36.85 -11.93 8.36
N LYS A 220 -38.17 -11.72 8.26
CA LYS A 220 -39.17 -12.77 8.45
C LYS A 220 -39.08 -13.86 7.39
N THR A 221 -38.80 -13.50 6.14
CA THR A 221 -38.60 -14.46 5.05
C THR A 221 -37.33 -15.28 5.23
N LEU A 222 -36.24 -14.65 5.67
CA LEU A 222 -35.03 -15.39 6.05
C LEU A 222 -35.32 -16.40 7.16
N THR A 223 -35.96 -15.97 8.26
CA THR A 223 -36.25 -16.86 9.39
C THR A 223 -37.19 -18.00 9.01
N ASP A 224 -38.26 -17.75 8.26
CA ASP A 224 -39.14 -18.80 7.74
C ASP A 224 -38.38 -19.79 6.85
N THR A 225 -37.43 -19.32 6.03
CA THR A 225 -36.58 -20.17 5.17
C THR A 225 -35.69 -21.08 6.01
N LEU A 226 -35.12 -20.58 7.09
CA LEU A 226 -34.28 -21.36 8.00
C LEU A 226 -35.05 -22.44 8.75
N MET A 227 -36.37 -22.26 8.97
CA MET A 227 -37.23 -23.23 9.65
C MET A 227 -37.66 -24.43 8.79
N THR A 228 -37.28 -24.47 7.49
CA THR A 228 -37.71 -25.52 6.54
C THR A 228 -36.95 -26.86 6.64
N ASN A 229 -36.28 -27.15 7.77
CA ASN A 229 -35.58 -28.43 8.02
C ASN A 229 -34.62 -28.89 6.91
N GLY A 230 -34.01 -27.97 6.17
CA GLY A 230 -32.97 -28.28 5.18
C GLY A 230 -33.41 -28.19 3.71
N GLU A 231 -34.71 -28.14 3.41
CA GLU A 231 -35.21 -28.16 2.02
C GLU A 231 -34.76 -26.93 1.19
N ASN A 232 -34.64 -25.77 1.84
CA ASN A 232 -34.28 -24.50 1.17
C ASN A 232 -32.92 -23.91 1.64
N GLN A 233 -31.95 -24.76 2.01
CA GLN A 233 -30.62 -24.28 2.47
C GLN A 233 -29.90 -23.39 1.46
N GLY A 234 -29.99 -23.71 0.16
CA GLY A 234 -29.40 -22.87 -0.90
C GLY A 234 -29.95 -21.45 -0.88
N ALA A 235 -31.27 -21.33 -0.73
CA ALA A 235 -31.96 -20.04 -0.66
C ALA A 235 -31.63 -19.26 0.64
N ALA A 236 -31.53 -19.95 1.78
CA ALA A 236 -31.10 -19.33 3.04
C ALA A 236 -29.68 -18.77 2.95
N HIS A 237 -28.75 -19.52 2.33
CA HIS A 237 -27.38 -19.06 2.09
C HIS A 237 -27.35 -17.84 1.16
N ALA A 238 -28.14 -17.83 0.08
CA ALA A 238 -28.26 -16.69 -0.82
C ALA A 238 -28.85 -15.46 -0.09
N ALA A 239 -29.92 -15.63 0.69
CA ALA A 239 -30.53 -14.56 1.48
C ALA A 239 -29.54 -13.91 2.47
N LEU A 240 -28.78 -14.71 3.22
CA LEU A 240 -27.71 -14.20 4.09
C LEU A 240 -26.60 -13.51 3.28
N GLY A 241 -26.22 -14.07 2.12
CA GLY A 241 -25.28 -13.45 1.20
C GLY A 241 -25.72 -12.05 0.75
N PHE A 242 -27.00 -11.88 0.43
CA PHE A 242 -27.55 -10.57 0.07
C PHE A 242 -27.56 -9.59 1.24
N LEU A 243 -27.91 -10.03 2.44
CA LEU A 243 -27.81 -9.20 3.62
C LEU A 243 -26.36 -8.76 3.90
N ILE A 244 -25.36 -9.63 3.70
CA ILE A 244 -23.94 -9.28 3.80
C ILE A 244 -23.58 -8.20 2.76
N GLN A 245 -24.04 -8.35 1.51
CA GLN A 245 -23.84 -7.34 0.48
C GLN A 245 -24.51 -6.00 0.85
N LEU A 246 -25.72 -6.04 1.43
CA LEU A 246 -26.43 -4.86 1.91
C LEU A 246 -25.68 -4.17 3.05
N ALA A 247 -25.17 -4.94 4.02
CA ALA A 247 -24.31 -4.42 5.09
C ALA A 247 -23.02 -3.77 4.55
N LYS A 248 -22.42 -4.33 3.50
CA LYS A 248 -21.22 -3.78 2.86
C LYS A 248 -21.51 -2.53 2.04
N ASN A 249 -22.58 -2.56 1.24
CA ASN A 249 -22.87 -1.54 0.24
C ASN A 249 -23.67 -0.37 0.83
N GLU A 250 -24.68 -0.66 1.64
CA GLU A 250 -25.64 0.31 2.18
C GLU A 250 -25.94 0.10 3.68
N PRO A 251 -24.93 0.11 4.57
CA PRO A 251 -25.13 -0.19 5.99
C PRO A 251 -26.13 0.75 6.70
N ARG A 252 -26.27 1.99 6.23
CA ARG A 252 -27.24 2.97 6.77
C ARG A 252 -28.68 2.51 6.61
N PHE A 253 -28.97 1.67 5.61
CA PHE A 253 -30.30 1.10 5.38
C PHE A 253 -30.80 0.31 6.58
N LEU A 254 -29.90 -0.34 7.32
CA LEU A 254 -30.24 -1.20 8.45
C LEU A 254 -30.51 -0.42 9.74
N ARG A 255 -30.30 0.91 9.75
CA ARG A 255 -30.23 1.69 11.00
C ARG A 255 -31.51 1.65 11.83
N LEU A 256 -32.70 1.76 11.22
CA LEU A 256 -33.97 1.83 11.96
C LEU A 256 -34.28 0.54 12.73
N GLN A 257 -33.83 -0.61 12.23
CA GLN A 257 -34.12 -1.94 12.80
C GLN A 257 -32.85 -2.67 13.22
N LEU A 258 -31.74 -1.94 13.38
CA LEU A 258 -30.41 -2.51 13.57
C LEU A 258 -30.38 -3.48 14.76
N VAL A 259 -31.05 -3.13 15.86
CA VAL A 259 -31.13 -3.97 17.07
C VAL A 259 -31.79 -5.32 16.77
N GLU A 260 -32.92 -5.32 16.07
CA GLU A 260 -33.67 -6.55 15.73
C GLU A 260 -32.91 -7.42 14.74
N VAL A 261 -32.31 -6.81 13.71
CA VAL A 261 -31.49 -7.53 12.73
C VAL A 261 -30.28 -8.16 13.40
N VAL A 262 -29.57 -7.42 14.25
CA VAL A 262 -28.39 -7.92 14.96
C VAL A 262 -28.75 -9.04 15.94
N ASN A 263 -29.85 -8.92 16.68
CA ASN A 263 -30.31 -9.98 17.58
C ASN A 263 -30.68 -11.25 16.81
N THR A 264 -31.42 -11.12 15.70
CA THR A 264 -31.73 -12.25 14.81
C THR A 264 -30.45 -12.93 14.30
N MET A 265 -29.42 -12.15 13.94
CA MET A 265 -28.15 -12.71 13.47
C MET A 265 -27.37 -13.42 14.57
N PHE A 266 -27.43 -12.94 15.81
CA PHE A 266 -26.88 -13.68 16.97
C PHE A 266 -27.62 -14.99 17.20
N GLU A 267 -28.96 -14.98 17.15
CA GLU A 267 -29.77 -16.21 17.28
C GLU A 267 -29.41 -17.24 16.21
N ILE A 268 -29.25 -16.81 14.95
CA ILE A 268 -28.82 -17.68 13.84
C ILE A 268 -27.39 -18.21 14.07
N ALA A 269 -26.46 -17.36 14.53
CA ALA A 269 -25.07 -17.76 14.76
C ALA A 269 -24.92 -18.80 15.90
N GLU A 270 -25.75 -18.70 16.94
CA GLU A 270 -25.74 -19.58 18.11
C GLU A 270 -26.60 -20.85 17.95
N ALA A 271 -27.50 -20.88 16.96
CA ALA A 271 -28.39 -22.01 16.72
C ALA A 271 -27.64 -23.26 16.19
N LYS A 272 -27.23 -24.14 17.12
CA LYS A 272 -26.54 -25.42 16.82
C LYS A 272 -27.35 -26.40 15.94
N ILE A 273 -28.63 -26.16 15.74
CA ILE A 273 -29.51 -26.95 14.86
C ILE A 273 -29.23 -26.62 13.39
N LEU A 274 -28.72 -25.42 13.10
CA LEU A 274 -28.39 -24.96 11.75
C LEU A 274 -27.00 -25.44 11.33
N GLU A 275 -26.80 -25.57 10.03
CA GLU A 275 -25.49 -25.92 9.44
C GLU A 275 -24.44 -24.83 9.75
N ASP A 276 -23.19 -25.25 9.95
CA ASP A 276 -22.08 -24.35 10.19
C ASP A 276 -21.94 -23.27 9.12
N LYS A 277 -22.22 -23.57 7.85
CA LYS A 277 -22.20 -22.56 6.77
C LYS A 277 -23.21 -21.43 7.01
N THR A 278 -24.43 -21.76 7.43
CA THR A 278 -25.47 -20.77 7.76
C THR A 278 -25.04 -19.91 8.95
N ARG A 279 -24.56 -20.53 10.03
CA ARG A 279 -24.08 -19.84 11.23
C ARG A 279 -22.91 -18.89 10.92
N ARG A 280 -21.96 -19.35 10.10
CA ARG A 280 -20.81 -18.56 9.64
C ARG A 280 -21.22 -17.36 8.78
N LEU A 281 -22.24 -17.48 7.92
CA LEU A 281 -22.75 -16.34 7.15
C LEU A 281 -23.39 -15.28 8.04
N ALA A 282 -24.11 -15.66 9.10
CA ALA A 282 -24.63 -14.71 10.08
C ALA A 282 -23.49 -13.96 10.82
N ILE A 283 -22.43 -14.67 11.21
CA ILE A 283 -21.22 -14.07 11.78
C ILE A 283 -20.54 -13.10 10.81
N GLU A 284 -20.43 -13.49 9.53
CA GLU A 284 -19.85 -12.64 8.49
C GLU A 284 -20.67 -11.36 8.28
N PHE A 285 -22.00 -11.42 8.37
CA PHE A 285 -22.86 -10.24 8.33
C PHE A 285 -22.55 -9.27 9.47
N LEU A 286 -22.49 -9.77 10.71
CA LEU A 286 -22.18 -8.96 11.89
C LEU A 286 -20.80 -8.31 11.75
N LEU A 287 -19.79 -9.06 11.30
CA LEU A 287 -18.45 -8.55 11.08
C LEU A 287 -18.40 -7.52 9.96
N THR A 288 -19.14 -7.74 8.87
CA THR A 288 -19.21 -6.82 7.72
C THR A 288 -19.74 -5.45 8.16
N LEU A 289 -20.74 -5.41 9.05
CA LEU A 289 -21.24 -4.15 9.60
C LEU A 289 -20.20 -3.41 10.44
N VAL A 290 -19.38 -4.14 11.18
CA VAL A 290 -18.28 -3.57 11.97
C VAL A 290 -17.16 -3.05 11.06
N GLU A 291 -16.88 -3.74 9.96
CA GLU A 291 -15.90 -3.34 8.95
C GLU A 291 -16.37 -2.18 8.05
N ALA A 292 -17.68 -1.96 7.92
CA ALA A 292 -18.29 -0.89 7.12
C ALA A 292 -18.15 0.52 7.72
N ARG A 293 -17.12 0.72 8.57
CA ARG A 293 -16.84 1.96 9.30
C ARG A 293 -16.68 3.20 8.42
N GLU A 294 -16.17 3.07 7.19
CA GLU A 294 -16.02 4.21 6.26
C GLU A 294 -17.37 4.87 5.92
N LYS A 295 -18.47 4.11 6.00
CA LYS A 295 -19.83 4.56 5.68
C LYS A 295 -20.65 4.91 6.92
N VAL A 296 -20.45 4.16 8.00
CA VAL A 296 -21.21 4.22 9.27
C VAL A 296 -20.26 4.11 10.49
N PRO A 297 -19.36 5.07 10.68
CA PRO A 297 -18.27 4.95 11.65
C PRO A 297 -18.82 4.81 13.06
N GLY A 298 -18.63 3.70 13.77
CA GLY A 298 -19.08 3.58 15.17
C GLY A 298 -20.57 3.24 15.37
N MET A 299 -21.36 3.05 14.31
CA MET A 299 -22.78 2.64 14.40
C MET A 299 -22.98 1.39 15.25
N MET A 300 -22.16 0.35 15.03
CA MET A 300 -22.24 -0.91 15.77
C MET A 300 -21.79 -0.77 17.24
N LYS A 301 -20.95 0.22 17.57
CA LYS A 301 -20.45 0.44 18.93
C LYS A 301 -21.52 1.02 19.85
N LYS A 302 -22.53 1.68 19.28
CA LYS A 302 -23.67 2.23 20.02
C LYS A 302 -24.63 1.15 20.53
N LEU A 303 -24.56 -0.07 19.98
CA LEU A 303 -25.40 -1.18 20.41
C LEU A 303 -24.92 -1.74 21.76
N PRO A 304 -25.78 -1.77 22.80
CA PRO A 304 -25.40 -2.28 24.11
C PRO A 304 -24.94 -3.73 24.05
N ARG A 305 -23.82 -4.04 24.73
CA ARG A 305 -23.23 -5.40 24.84
C ARG A 305 -22.86 -6.08 23.52
N PHE A 306 -23.04 -5.43 22.37
CA PHE A 306 -22.76 -6.02 21.05
C PHE A 306 -21.32 -6.52 20.94
N ILE A 307 -20.37 -5.72 21.42
CA ILE A 307 -18.95 -6.03 21.33
C ILE A 307 -18.59 -7.21 22.23
N ASP A 308 -19.09 -7.22 23.47
CA ASP A 308 -18.89 -8.33 24.42
C ASP A 308 -19.47 -9.65 23.91
N THR A 309 -20.68 -9.61 23.34
CA THR A 309 -21.35 -10.79 22.77
C THR A 309 -20.57 -11.32 21.57
N CYS A 310 -20.16 -10.44 20.64
CA CYS A 310 -19.33 -10.84 19.50
C CYS A 310 -17.99 -11.46 19.94
N PHE A 311 -17.31 -10.83 20.90
CA PHE A 311 -16.04 -11.35 21.43
C PHE A 311 -16.22 -12.74 22.05
N THR A 312 -17.25 -12.92 22.88
CA THR A 312 -17.60 -14.21 23.49
C THR A 312 -17.94 -15.26 22.44
N MET A 313 -18.69 -14.89 21.40
CA MET A 313 -19.03 -15.78 20.29
C MET A 313 -17.77 -16.26 19.56
N PHE A 314 -16.81 -15.38 19.28
CA PHE A 314 -15.53 -15.79 18.69
C PHE A 314 -14.72 -16.69 19.63
N LEU A 315 -14.70 -16.42 20.94
CA LEU A 315 -14.07 -17.32 21.91
C LEU A 315 -14.72 -18.70 21.92
N ASN A 316 -16.05 -18.77 21.86
CA ASN A 316 -16.78 -20.04 21.81
C ASN A 316 -16.45 -20.86 20.56
N LEU A 317 -16.18 -20.21 19.42
CA LEU A 317 -15.69 -20.89 18.23
C LEU A 317 -14.25 -21.40 18.42
N ILE A 318 -13.38 -20.61 19.05
CA ILE A 318 -11.99 -21.01 19.38
C ILE A 318 -11.95 -22.13 20.43
N LEU A 319 -13.03 -22.32 21.22
CA LEU A 319 -13.16 -23.46 22.13
C LEU A 319 -13.50 -24.77 21.42
N ASP A 320 -13.92 -24.75 20.14
CA ASP A 320 -14.22 -25.94 19.34
C ASP A 320 -12.94 -26.64 18.85
N ILE A 321 -12.02 -26.92 19.79
CA ILE A 321 -10.76 -27.62 19.55
C ILE A 321 -10.80 -28.98 20.24
N LYS A 322 -10.36 -30.02 19.52
CA LYS A 322 -10.30 -31.40 20.03
C LYS A 322 -8.87 -31.81 20.31
N ASP A 323 -8.65 -32.54 21.40
CA ASP A 323 -7.33 -33.11 21.71
C ASP A 323 -7.11 -34.43 20.97
N GLU A 324 -6.71 -34.32 19.71
CA GLU A 324 -6.45 -35.47 18.85
C GLU A 324 -5.04 -36.05 19.07
N PRO A 325 -4.89 -37.39 19.23
CA PRO A 325 -3.58 -38.03 19.40
C PRO A 325 -2.58 -37.77 18.26
N SER A 326 -3.07 -37.64 17.02
CA SER A 326 -2.28 -37.32 15.82
C SER A 326 -1.58 -35.96 15.91
N TRP A 327 -2.14 -35.02 16.69
CA TRP A 327 -1.49 -33.73 16.93
C TRP A 327 -0.20 -33.91 17.73
N HIS A 328 -0.20 -34.78 18.74
CA HIS A 328 0.96 -35.03 19.60
C HIS A 328 2.05 -35.83 18.89
N SER A 329 1.69 -36.81 18.06
CA SER A 329 2.67 -37.61 17.31
C SER A 329 3.30 -36.85 16.14
N ALA A 330 2.67 -35.76 15.68
CA ALA A 330 3.04 -35.04 14.47
C ALA A 330 3.06 -35.94 13.20
N GLU A 331 2.41 -37.11 13.24
CA GLU A 331 2.29 -38.04 12.10
C GLU A 331 1.22 -37.54 11.12
N GLY A 332 1.55 -37.47 9.84
CA GLY A 332 0.65 -36.94 8.80
C GLY A 332 0.54 -35.41 8.78
N ALA A 333 1.39 -34.70 9.52
CA ALA A 333 1.68 -33.30 9.24
C ALA A 333 2.49 -33.25 7.95
N GLU A 334 1.82 -33.35 6.80
CA GLU A 334 2.44 -33.00 5.52
C GLU A 334 3.03 -31.60 5.63
N MET A 335 4.09 -31.36 4.87
CA MET A 335 4.92 -30.15 4.81
C MET A 335 4.16 -28.83 4.50
N ASP A 336 2.83 -28.90 4.42
CA ASP A 336 1.87 -27.79 4.32
C ASP A 336 1.63 -27.05 5.65
N ASP A 337 2.10 -27.57 6.78
CA ASP A 337 1.91 -26.97 8.11
C ASP A 337 2.92 -25.83 8.41
N HIS A 338 3.86 -25.55 7.50
CA HIS A 338 4.70 -24.35 7.57
C HIS A 338 3.83 -23.08 7.43
N LEU A 339 4.31 -22.01 8.08
CA LEU A 339 3.76 -20.66 8.23
C LEU A 339 3.07 -20.01 7.00
N ASN A 340 3.13 -20.63 5.81
CA ASN A 340 2.56 -20.15 4.55
C ASN A 340 1.48 -21.05 3.89
N ARG A 341 1.11 -22.22 4.40
CA ARG A 341 0.02 -23.04 3.80
C ARG A 341 -1.13 -23.37 4.74
N TYR A 342 -1.38 -22.48 5.69
CA TYR A 342 -2.63 -22.50 6.43
C TYR A 342 -3.84 -22.55 5.46
N TRP A 343 -3.85 -21.80 4.36
CA TRP A 343 -5.05 -21.32 3.62
C TRP A 343 -6.08 -22.34 3.10
N ASP A 344 -5.73 -23.59 2.81
CA ASP A 344 -6.70 -24.56 2.23
C ASP A 344 -7.51 -25.34 3.29
N ARG A 345 -7.03 -25.39 4.55
CA ARG A 345 -7.79 -25.98 5.68
C ARG A 345 -8.85 -25.02 6.27
N TRP A 346 -9.10 -23.86 5.63
CA TRP A 346 -9.84 -22.70 6.20
C TRP A 346 -11.36 -22.82 6.08
N THR A 347 -11.84 -23.84 5.37
CA THR A 347 -13.26 -23.95 4.98
C THR A 347 -14.08 -24.89 5.86
N VAL A 348 -13.46 -25.68 6.77
CA VAL A 348 -14.18 -26.74 7.52
C VAL A 348 -14.14 -26.55 9.05
N ASP A 349 -13.07 -26.01 9.64
CA ASP A 349 -12.90 -25.96 11.11
C ASP A 349 -13.43 -24.66 11.77
N ASN A 350 -14.30 -24.80 12.78
CA ASN A 350 -14.85 -23.69 13.56
C ASN A 350 -13.79 -22.98 14.41
N TYR A 351 -12.79 -23.71 14.93
CA TYR A 351 -11.70 -23.16 15.73
C TYR A 351 -10.93 -22.08 14.95
N LEU A 352 -10.46 -22.44 13.76
CA LEU A 352 -9.68 -21.54 12.92
C LEU A 352 -10.54 -20.38 12.40
N TYR A 353 -11.78 -20.67 11.99
CA TYR A 353 -12.74 -19.66 11.56
C TYR A 353 -12.93 -18.57 12.64
N GLY A 354 -13.13 -18.97 13.91
CA GLY A 354 -13.27 -18.05 15.04
C GLY A 354 -12.04 -17.14 15.24
N ALA A 355 -10.83 -17.71 15.21
CA ALA A 355 -9.59 -16.97 15.40
C ALA A 355 -9.38 -15.87 14.32
N ILE A 356 -9.63 -16.19 13.05
CA ILE A 356 -9.45 -15.24 11.95
C ILE A 356 -10.47 -14.11 12.03
N ARG A 357 -11.73 -14.43 12.32
CA ARG A 357 -12.80 -13.44 12.44
C ARG A 357 -12.57 -12.53 13.65
N LEU A 358 -12.03 -13.06 14.76
CA LEU A 358 -11.59 -12.25 15.90
C LEU A 358 -10.49 -11.25 15.51
N ARG A 359 -9.49 -11.67 14.71
CA ARG A 359 -8.44 -10.76 14.21
C ARG A 359 -9.04 -9.62 13.36
N ARG A 360 -9.95 -9.96 12.44
CA ARG A 360 -10.66 -8.97 11.61
C ARG A 360 -11.49 -8.00 12.46
N PHE A 361 -12.26 -8.54 13.39
CA PHE A 361 -13.09 -7.79 14.34
C PHE A 361 -12.25 -6.81 15.17
N SER A 362 -11.11 -7.27 15.71
CA SER A 362 -10.18 -6.44 16.46
C SER A 362 -9.63 -5.28 15.62
N LYS A 363 -9.20 -5.56 14.38
CA LYS A 363 -8.70 -4.54 13.45
C LYS A 363 -9.76 -3.50 13.07
N ALA A 364 -11.01 -3.93 12.95
CA ALA A 364 -12.11 -3.06 12.55
C ALA A 364 -12.53 -2.09 13.67
N LEU A 365 -12.61 -2.58 14.92
CA LEU A 365 -13.02 -1.80 16.10
C LEU A 365 -11.92 -0.92 16.68
N GLY A 366 -10.66 -1.36 16.57
CA GLY A 366 -9.52 -0.66 17.10
C GLY A 366 -9.18 -1.00 18.56
N GLY A 367 -7.97 -0.60 18.97
CA GLY A 367 -7.34 -1.07 20.20
C GLY A 367 -7.95 -0.51 21.47
N ASN A 368 -8.53 0.70 21.44
CA ASN A 368 -9.06 1.34 22.64
C ASN A 368 -10.28 0.62 23.20
N ILE A 369 -11.02 -0.09 22.35
CA ILE A 369 -12.24 -0.79 22.70
C ILE A 369 -11.96 -2.27 23.01
N ILE A 370 -11.20 -2.94 22.14
CA ILE A 370 -10.98 -4.38 22.26
C ILE A 370 -9.99 -4.73 23.38
N ALA A 371 -8.95 -3.91 23.61
CA ALA A 371 -7.95 -4.25 24.61
C ALA A 371 -8.52 -4.38 26.05
N PRO A 372 -9.34 -3.44 26.57
CA PRO A 372 -9.94 -3.59 27.89
C PRO A 372 -10.81 -4.84 28.03
N ILE A 373 -11.68 -5.11 27.04
CA ILE A 373 -12.57 -6.28 27.03
C ILE A 373 -11.77 -7.58 27.03
N ALA A 374 -10.73 -7.64 26.20
CA ALA A 374 -9.86 -8.80 26.13
C ALA A 374 -9.12 -9.01 27.45
N ILE A 375 -8.55 -7.97 28.05
CA ILE A 375 -7.84 -8.11 29.33
C ILE A 375 -8.79 -8.58 30.44
N GLU A 376 -10.00 -8.05 30.52
CA GLU A 376 -10.99 -8.47 31.51
C GLU A 376 -11.40 -9.94 31.31
N GLN A 377 -11.87 -10.30 30.11
CA GLN A 377 -12.42 -11.63 29.85
C GLN A 377 -11.33 -12.72 29.82
N LEU A 378 -10.19 -12.44 29.16
CA LEU A 378 -9.13 -13.43 28.99
C LEU A 378 -8.37 -13.71 30.29
N SER A 379 -8.30 -12.75 31.23
CA SER A 379 -7.72 -12.98 32.56
C SER A 379 -8.37 -14.17 33.28
N SER A 380 -9.69 -14.32 33.13
CA SER A 380 -10.46 -15.44 33.72
C SER A 380 -10.23 -16.76 32.99
N TYR A 381 -9.98 -16.73 31.68
CA TYR A 381 -9.76 -17.92 30.86
C TYR A 381 -8.36 -18.51 31.06
N VAL A 382 -7.32 -17.67 31.25
CA VAL A 382 -5.94 -18.13 31.42
C VAL A 382 -5.75 -18.97 32.69
N VAL A 383 -6.56 -18.73 33.73
CA VAL A 383 -6.51 -19.48 35.00
C VAL A 383 -7.58 -20.56 35.11
N ALA A 384 -8.36 -20.80 34.04
CA ALA A 384 -9.43 -21.79 34.05
C ALA A 384 -8.89 -23.23 34.13
N PRO A 385 -9.61 -24.16 34.80
CA PRO A 385 -9.19 -25.56 34.88
C PRO A 385 -9.21 -26.27 33.52
N GLU A 386 -10.08 -25.86 32.61
CA GLU A 386 -10.19 -26.42 31.26
C GLU A 386 -9.04 -25.92 30.37
N TRP A 387 -8.27 -26.85 29.78
CA TRP A 387 -7.13 -26.49 28.95
C TRP A 387 -7.55 -25.77 27.67
N GLU A 388 -8.76 -26.07 27.16
CA GLU A 388 -9.37 -25.44 25.99
C GLU A 388 -9.55 -23.93 26.22
N LYS A 389 -9.97 -23.52 27.42
CA LYS A 389 -10.12 -22.11 27.78
C LYS A 389 -8.77 -21.40 27.90
N ARG A 390 -7.80 -22.04 28.55
CA ARG A 390 -6.43 -21.48 28.65
C ARG A 390 -5.80 -21.31 27.26
N HIS A 391 -5.96 -22.32 26.40
CA HIS A 391 -5.53 -22.29 25.01
C HIS A 391 -6.23 -21.16 24.21
N ALA A 392 -7.56 -21.08 24.30
CA ALA A 392 -8.35 -20.08 23.60
C ALA A 392 -7.96 -18.64 23.99
N ALA A 393 -7.62 -18.40 25.26
CA ALA A 393 -7.16 -17.09 25.70
C ALA A 393 -5.84 -16.65 25.04
N LEU A 394 -4.86 -17.55 24.99
CA LEU A 394 -3.56 -17.28 24.36
C LEU A 394 -3.70 -17.06 22.85
N MET A 395 -4.54 -17.86 22.20
CA MET A 395 -4.86 -17.67 20.79
C MET A 395 -5.58 -16.35 20.56
N ALA A 396 -6.57 -16.00 21.37
CA ALA A 396 -7.29 -14.73 21.27
C ALA A 396 -6.34 -13.53 21.45
N LEU A 397 -5.44 -13.56 22.44
CA LEU A 397 -4.39 -12.54 22.63
C LEU A 397 -3.52 -12.38 21.37
N ALA A 398 -3.10 -13.49 20.76
CA ALA A 398 -2.33 -13.47 19.53
C ALA A 398 -3.10 -12.85 18.36
N GLN A 399 -4.40 -13.13 18.23
CA GLN A 399 -5.23 -12.62 17.13
C GLN A 399 -5.54 -11.14 17.24
N ILE A 400 -5.71 -10.61 18.45
CA ILE A 400 -6.05 -9.20 18.67
C ILE A 400 -4.81 -8.29 18.72
N ALA A 401 -3.61 -8.84 18.87
CA ALA A 401 -2.36 -8.08 18.95
C ALA A 401 -2.22 -7.06 17.81
N LYS A 402 -2.41 -7.48 16.56
CA LYS A 402 -2.35 -6.59 15.38
C LYS A 402 -3.37 -5.45 15.39
N GLY A 403 -4.60 -5.70 15.85
CA GLY A 403 -5.68 -4.70 15.87
C GLY A 403 -5.62 -3.75 17.07
N SER A 404 -4.82 -4.10 18.10
CA SER A 404 -4.78 -3.39 19.37
C SER A 404 -3.37 -3.07 19.87
N SER A 405 -2.35 -3.22 19.02
CA SER A 405 -0.93 -3.17 19.39
C SER A 405 -0.56 -1.90 20.14
N LYS A 406 -0.91 -0.72 19.61
CA LYS A 406 -0.62 0.57 20.27
C LYS A 406 -1.14 0.62 21.71
N VAL A 407 -2.40 0.22 21.93
CA VAL A 407 -3.04 0.33 23.25
C VAL A 407 -2.55 -0.75 24.20
N MET A 408 -2.44 -1.99 23.71
CA MET A 408 -1.89 -3.10 24.50
C MET A 408 -0.45 -2.84 24.92
N MET A 409 0.37 -2.31 24.02
CA MET A 409 1.75 -1.96 24.29
C MET A 409 1.87 -0.84 25.31
N ILE A 410 1.06 0.23 25.20
CA ILE A 410 1.14 1.37 26.12
C ILE A 410 0.57 1.06 27.51
N LYS A 411 -0.51 0.26 27.60
CA LYS A 411 -1.28 0.10 28.85
C LYS A 411 -1.20 -1.27 29.51
N TYR A 412 -0.96 -2.34 28.75
CA TYR A 412 -1.17 -3.72 29.22
C TYR A 412 0.01 -4.66 28.93
N LEU A 413 1.14 -4.16 28.45
CA LEU A 413 2.27 -4.99 28.00
C LEU A 413 2.74 -5.99 29.07
N GLU A 414 2.98 -5.52 30.29
CA GLU A 414 3.41 -6.37 31.41
C GLU A 414 2.40 -7.48 31.71
N GLN A 415 1.12 -7.14 31.74
CA GLN A 415 0.05 -8.11 32.01
C GLN A 415 -0.05 -9.18 30.90
N VAL A 416 0.01 -8.77 29.64
CA VAL A 416 -0.02 -9.69 28.48
C VAL A 416 1.20 -10.60 28.48
N VAL A 417 2.39 -10.06 28.68
CA VAL A 417 3.63 -10.84 28.73
C VAL A 417 3.59 -11.84 29.89
N ASN A 418 3.14 -11.41 31.07
CA ASN A 418 2.99 -12.30 32.21
C ASN A 418 2.01 -13.44 31.93
N MET A 419 0.82 -13.17 31.36
CA MET A 419 -0.14 -14.23 30.99
C MET A 419 0.48 -15.28 30.07
N VAL A 420 1.23 -14.82 29.07
CA VAL A 420 1.88 -15.70 28.09
C VAL A 420 3.02 -16.49 28.74
N LEU A 421 3.94 -15.85 29.45
CA LEU A 421 5.09 -16.51 30.08
C LEU A 421 4.69 -17.54 31.14
N HIS A 422 3.65 -17.27 31.95
CA HIS A 422 3.16 -18.27 32.92
C HIS A 422 2.64 -19.54 32.23
N SER A 423 2.12 -19.41 31.01
CA SER A 423 1.55 -20.52 30.24
C SER A 423 2.60 -21.39 29.53
N PHE A 424 3.88 -21.01 29.52
CA PHE A 424 4.98 -21.84 28.97
C PHE A 424 5.15 -23.14 29.75
N ARG A 425 4.76 -23.15 31.02
CA ARG A 425 4.90 -24.30 31.94
C ARG A 425 3.56 -24.99 32.21
N ASP A 426 2.55 -24.76 31.37
CA ASP A 426 1.25 -25.41 31.52
C ASP A 426 1.38 -26.94 31.43
N SER A 427 0.54 -27.64 32.18
CA SER A 427 0.44 -29.11 32.12
C SER A 427 0.13 -29.65 30.72
N HIS A 428 -0.67 -28.93 29.92
CA HIS A 428 -1.16 -29.38 28.63
C HIS A 428 -0.29 -28.87 27.48
N PRO A 429 0.23 -29.74 26.59
CA PRO A 429 1.17 -29.35 25.55
C PRO A 429 0.57 -28.38 24.51
N ARG A 430 -0.73 -28.50 24.20
CA ARG A 430 -1.41 -27.52 23.34
C ARG A 430 -1.42 -26.10 23.93
N VAL A 431 -1.55 -25.97 25.26
CA VAL A 431 -1.52 -24.65 25.93
C VAL A 431 -0.11 -24.07 25.88
N ARG A 432 0.92 -24.90 26.13
CA ARG A 432 2.33 -24.50 25.95
C ARG A 432 2.59 -24.03 24.52
N TRP A 433 2.10 -24.78 23.52
CA TRP A 433 2.20 -24.42 22.11
C TRP A 433 1.51 -23.08 21.80
N ALA A 434 0.29 -22.85 22.30
CA ALA A 434 -0.42 -21.59 22.10
C ALA A 434 0.28 -20.39 22.74
N ALA A 435 0.94 -20.58 23.89
CA ALA A 435 1.74 -19.54 24.54
C ALA A 435 2.95 -19.14 23.66
N ILE A 436 3.67 -20.12 23.14
CA ILE A 436 4.82 -19.92 22.25
C ILE A 436 4.36 -19.27 20.93
N ASN A 437 3.26 -19.73 20.37
CA ASN A 437 2.67 -19.16 19.16
C ASN A 437 2.21 -17.72 19.39
N ALA A 438 1.68 -17.37 20.57
CA ALA A 438 1.35 -15.99 20.91
C ALA A 438 2.60 -15.10 20.86
N ILE A 439 3.76 -15.57 21.35
CA ILE A 439 5.03 -14.82 21.23
C ILE A 439 5.40 -14.56 19.77
N VAL A 440 5.13 -15.46 18.82
CA VAL A 440 5.38 -15.22 17.39
C VAL A 440 4.65 -13.96 16.90
N TYR A 441 3.34 -13.87 17.17
CA TYR A 441 2.53 -12.72 16.76
C TYR A 441 2.91 -11.45 17.50
N LEU A 442 3.06 -11.55 18.83
CA LEU A 442 3.44 -10.41 19.68
C LEU A 442 4.82 -9.86 19.31
N SER A 443 5.77 -10.73 18.91
CA SER A 443 7.10 -10.30 18.46
C SER A 443 7.03 -9.44 17.20
N THR A 444 6.06 -9.68 16.32
CA THR A 444 5.89 -8.88 15.11
C THR A 444 5.11 -7.59 15.40
N ASP A 445 4.02 -7.71 16.16
CA ASP A 445 3.07 -6.61 16.35
C ASP A 445 3.51 -5.61 17.44
N PHE A 446 4.30 -6.03 18.44
CA PHE A 446 4.80 -5.17 19.55
C PHE A 446 6.29 -4.84 19.41
N CYS A 447 6.87 -5.04 18.22
CA CYS A 447 8.24 -4.64 17.91
C CYS A 447 8.38 -3.11 17.83
N PRO A 448 9.45 -2.52 18.40
CA PRO A 448 10.60 -3.17 19.05
C PRO A 448 10.48 -3.34 20.57
N ASP A 449 9.45 -2.79 21.20
CA ASP A 449 9.34 -2.63 22.65
C ASP A 449 9.34 -3.97 23.42
N LEU A 450 8.64 -5.00 22.90
CA LEU A 450 8.63 -6.32 23.52
C LEU A 450 10.05 -6.91 23.61
N GLN A 451 10.81 -6.79 22.53
CA GLN A 451 12.15 -7.33 22.44
C GLN A 451 13.12 -6.56 23.32
N GLU A 452 13.09 -5.24 23.28
CA GLU A 452 13.99 -4.39 24.07
C GLU A 452 13.77 -4.56 25.59
N GLN A 453 12.54 -4.80 26.03
CA GLN A 453 12.22 -4.89 27.46
C GLN A 453 12.24 -6.32 28.03
N TYR A 454 11.84 -7.33 27.25
CA TYR A 454 11.58 -8.69 27.76
C TYR A 454 12.50 -9.79 27.19
N HIS A 455 13.53 -9.45 26.39
CA HIS A 455 14.45 -10.46 25.83
C HIS A 455 15.08 -11.38 26.90
N ASN A 456 15.41 -10.85 28.09
CA ASN A 456 16.00 -11.62 29.18
C ASN A 456 15.05 -12.64 29.82
N GLN A 457 13.73 -12.49 29.64
CA GLN A 457 12.72 -13.41 30.17
C GLN A 457 12.21 -14.36 29.09
N VAL A 458 11.96 -13.84 27.89
CA VAL A 458 11.35 -14.62 26.79
C VAL A 458 12.34 -15.63 26.19
N LEU A 459 13.59 -15.23 25.92
CA LEU A 459 14.56 -16.12 25.26
C LEU A 459 14.91 -17.37 26.09
N PRO A 460 15.13 -17.29 27.42
CA PRO A 460 15.36 -18.48 28.23
C PRO A 460 14.16 -19.43 28.28
N GLU A 461 12.93 -18.92 28.37
CA GLU A 461 11.72 -19.76 28.37
C GLU A 461 11.50 -20.44 27.00
N LEU A 462 11.80 -19.76 25.89
CA LEU A 462 11.81 -20.37 24.56
C LEU A 462 12.87 -21.46 24.44
N ALA A 463 14.08 -21.22 24.96
CA ALA A 463 15.15 -22.22 24.97
C ALA A 463 14.78 -23.44 25.83
N ALA A 464 14.07 -23.24 26.94
CA ALA A 464 13.54 -24.33 27.77
C ALA A 464 12.43 -25.12 27.05
N ALA A 465 11.56 -24.44 26.28
CA ALA A 465 10.52 -25.10 25.48
C ALA A 465 11.10 -25.97 24.34
N MET A 466 12.30 -25.65 23.83
CA MET A 466 13.02 -26.53 22.90
C MET A 466 13.44 -27.86 23.54
N ASP A 467 13.56 -27.93 24.87
CA ASP A 467 13.90 -29.16 25.59
C ASP A 467 12.66 -30.06 25.86
N ASP A 468 11.48 -29.72 25.37
CA ASP A 468 10.26 -30.55 25.49
C ASP A 468 10.28 -31.73 24.49
N PHE A 469 11.23 -32.65 24.67
CA PHE A 469 11.45 -33.81 23.78
C PHE A 469 10.24 -34.75 23.64
N GLN A 470 9.24 -34.63 24.51
CA GLN A 470 8.01 -35.42 24.43
C GLN A 470 6.99 -34.85 23.45
N ASN A 471 7.14 -33.58 23.05
CA ASN A 471 6.15 -32.85 22.26
C ASN A 471 6.80 -32.15 21.06
N PRO A 472 6.98 -32.84 19.92
CA PRO A 472 7.64 -32.31 18.73
C PRO A 472 7.10 -30.96 18.26
N ARG A 473 5.77 -30.77 18.29
CA ARG A 473 5.13 -29.49 17.90
C ARG A 473 5.52 -28.32 18.79
N VAL A 474 5.72 -28.55 20.10
CA VAL A 474 6.17 -27.51 21.05
C VAL A 474 7.61 -27.12 20.73
N GLN A 475 8.49 -28.11 20.48
CA GLN A 475 9.89 -27.86 20.10
C GLN A 475 9.99 -27.07 18.78
N ALA A 476 9.25 -27.50 17.76
CA ALA A 476 9.21 -26.85 16.45
C ALA A 476 8.74 -25.39 16.58
N CYS A 477 7.63 -25.16 17.29
CA CYS A 477 7.11 -23.80 17.52
C CYS A 477 8.10 -22.92 18.31
N ALA A 478 8.80 -23.47 19.31
CA ALA A 478 9.80 -22.74 20.09
C ALA A 478 11.00 -22.30 19.23
N ALA A 479 11.43 -23.15 18.30
CA ALA A 479 12.47 -22.81 17.31
C ALA A 479 12.04 -21.62 16.45
N THR A 480 10.83 -21.66 15.88
CA THR A 480 10.26 -20.57 15.08
C THR A 480 10.10 -19.29 15.88
N ALA A 481 9.53 -19.36 17.09
CA ALA A 481 9.30 -18.20 17.95
C ALA A 481 10.58 -17.49 18.38
N SER A 482 11.65 -18.26 18.66
CA SER A 482 12.97 -17.69 18.96
C SER A 482 13.49 -16.85 17.81
N VAL A 483 13.30 -17.29 16.58
CA VAL A 483 13.74 -16.56 15.39
C VAL A 483 12.91 -15.31 15.18
N MET A 484 11.58 -15.40 15.29
CA MET A 484 10.69 -14.26 15.11
C MET A 484 10.95 -13.17 16.15
N PHE A 485 11.28 -13.58 17.38
CA PHE A 485 11.73 -12.66 18.42
C PHE A 485 13.08 -12.01 18.07
N LEU A 486 14.06 -12.81 17.62
CA LEU A 486 15.39 -12.29 17.29
C LEU A 486 15.41 -11.40 16.04
N LEU A 487 14.59 -11.68 15.03
CA LEU A 487 14.47 -10.90 13.78
C LEU A 487 14.00 -9.46 14.01
N ALA A 488 13.28 -9.22 15.11
CA ALA A 488 12.72 -7.93 15.46
C ALA A 488 13.69 -7.02 16.26
N LEU A 489 14.85 -7.54 16.68
CA LEU A 489 15.87 -6.76 17.40
C LEU A 489 16.70 -5.91 16.44
N LYS A 490 16.89 -4.63 16.78
CA LYS A 490 17.74 -3.70 16.02
C LYS A 490 19.24 -3.88 16.32
N GLU A 491 19.58 -4.26 17.55
CA GLU A 491 20.96 -4.46 17.99
C GLU A 491 21.21 -5.91 18.43
N PRO A 492 22.42 -6.45 18.18
CA PRO A 492 22.73 -7.82 18.57
C PRO A 492 22.79 -7.95 20.10
N ILE A 493 21.95 -8.83 20.67
CA ILE A 493 22.02 -9.23 22.09
C ILE A 493 23.39 -9.86 22.40
N SER A 494 23.78 -9.83 23.69
CA SER A 494 24.90 -10.59 24.25
C SER A 494 25.08 -11.97 23.59
N SER A 495 26.29 -12.23 23.09
CA SER A 495 26.69 -13.46 22.40
C SER A 495 26.35 -14.74 23.16
N SER A 496 26.31 -14.69 24.50
CA SER A 496 25.99 -15.83 25.36
C SER A 496 24.56 -16.38 25.19
N HIS A 497 23.55 -15.53 25.03
CA HIS A 497 22.16 -15.98 24.85
C HIS A 497 21.98 -16.67 23.49
N ILE A 498 22.68 -16.17 22.48
CA ILE A 498 22.62 -16.68 21.11
C ILE A 498 23.35 -18.00 21.00
N ASP A 499 24.51 -18.13 21.63
CA ASP A 499 25.23 -19.39 21.71
C ASP A 499 24.36 -20.46 22.39
N GLY A 500 23.60 -20.09 23.43
CA GLY A 500 22.60 -20.96 24.05
C GLY A 500 21.53 -21.45 23.07
N ILE A 501 20.88 -20.54 22.35
CA ILE A 501 19.83 -20.87 21.37
C ILE A 501 20.39 -21.70 20.22
N LEU A 502 21.54 -21.32 19.65
CA LEU A 502 22.18 -22.05 18.54
C LEU A 502 22.51 -23.48 18.93
N ASN A 503 23.08 -23.70 20.11
CA ASN A 503 23.35 -25.05 20.60
C ASN A 503 22.08 -25.90 20.71
N LYS A 504 20.97 -25.32 21.18
CA LYS A 504 19.66 -26.02 21.22
C LYS A 504 19.15 -26.35 19.82
N LEU A 505 19.21 -25.40 18.88
CA LEU A 505 18.80 -25.63 17.50
C LEU A 505 19.63 -26.72 16.81
N PHE A 506 20.93 -26.81 17.11
CA PHE A 506 21.77 -27.91 16.60
C PHE A 506 21.37 -29.28 17.15
N VAL A 507 20.91 -29.36 18.41
CA VAL A 507 20.35 -30.59 18.96
C VAL A 507 19.03 -30.94 18.29
N LEU A 508 18.15 -29.97 18.05
CA LEU A 508 16.87 -30.20 17.36
C LEU A 508 17.06 -30.65 15.91
N LEU A 509 18.11 -30.20 15.23
CA LEU A 509 18.47 -30.64 13.88
C LEU A 509 18.78 -32.15 13.81
N GLN A 510 19.17 -32.77 14.92
CA GLN A 510 19.46 -34.20 15.03
C GLN A 510 18.25 -35.04 15.48
N ASN A 511 17.06 -34.44 15.60
CA ASN A 511 15.84 -35.12 16.03
C ASN A 511 15.31 -36.06 14.93
N ASP A 512 14.73 -37.22 15.26
CA ASP A 512 14.18 -38.14 14.25
C ASP A 512 12.88 -37.62 13.59
N ASN A 513 12.24 -36.59 14.15
CA ASN A 513 11.03 -35.98 13.63
C ASN A 513 11.34 -34.90 12.57
N GLN A 514 10.88 -35.12 11.34
CA GLN A 514 11.13 -34.22 10.20
C GLN A 514 10.64 -32.78 10.42
N MET A 515 9.46 -32.58 11.04
CA MET A 515 8.92 -31.24 11.32
C MET A 515 9.86 -30.43 12.24
N VAL A 516 10.43 -31.10 13.25
CA VAL A 516 11.37 -30.46 14.19
C VAL A 516 12.68 -30.15 13.49
N GLN A 517 13.18 -31.06 12.66
CA GLN A 517 14.38 -30.83 11.86
C GLN A 517 14.19 -29.61 10.95
N ASP A 518 13.09 -29.54 10.21
CA ASP A 518 12.80 -28.46 9.25
C ASP A 518 12.69 -27.09 9.92
N GLU A 519 12.00 -26.99 11.06
CA GLU A 519 11.88 -25.73 11.81
C GLU A 519 13.19 -25.33 12.49
N ALA A 520 13.93 -26.28 13.05
CA ALA A 520 15.26 -26.02 13.61
C ALA A 520 16.22 -25.52 12.55
N LEU A 521 16.13 -26.12 11.36
CA LEU A 521 16.92 -25.77 10.21
C LEU A 521 16.57 -24.36 9.71
N TYR A 522 15.28 -24.06 9.49
CA TYR A 522 14.80 -22.71 9.17
C TYR A 522 15.28 -21.67 10.18
N ALA A 523 15.23 -22.03 11.47
CA ALA A 523 15.67 -21.17 12.55
C ALA A 523 17.17 -20.89 12.50
N LEU A 524 18.00 -21.92 12.32
CA LEU A 524 19.44 -21.79 12.15
C LEU A 524 19.77 -20.85 10.99
N GLY A 525 19.17 -21.05 9.81
CA GLY A 525 19.39 -20.16 8.67
C GLY A 525 19.03 -18.70 8.99
N SER A 526 17.92 -18.47 9.68
CA SER A 526 17.45 -17.12 9.99
C SER A 526 18.31 -16.41 11.04
N VAL A 527 18.75 -17.11 12.09
CA VAL A 527 19.72 -16.58 13.07
C VAL A 527 21.05 -16.31 12.40
N ALA A 528 21.47 -17.20 11.50
CA ALA A 528 22.69 -17.02 10.71
C ALA A 528 22.64 -15.70 9.92
N TYR A 529 21.52 -15.41 9.24
CA TYR A 529 21.32 -14.15 8.52
C TYR A 529 21.43 -12.89 9.41
N LEU A 530 20.91 -12.95 10.64
CA LEU A 530 20.91 -11.82 11.57
C LEU A 530 22.30 -11.51 12.13
N TYR A 531 23.01 -12.55 12.59
CA TYR A 531 24.24 -12.39 13.36
C TYR A 531 25.52 -12.43 12.50
N LYS A 532 25.39 -12.67 11.19
CA LYS A 532 26.43 -12.54 10.17
C LYS A 532 27.78 -13.11 10.64
N GLU A 533 28.77 -12.26 10.84
CA GLU A 533 30.15 -12.62 11.21
C GLU A 533 30.24 -13.47 12.48
N HIS A 534 29.33 -13.28 13.45
CA HIS A 534 29.30 -14.09 14.67
C HIS A 534 28.87 -15.54 14.44
N PHE A 535 28.22 -15.84 13.30
CA PHE A 535 27.82 -17.19 12.92
C PHE A 535 28.95 -18.01 12.28
N GLN A 536 30.07 -17.38 11.89
CA GLN A 536 31.17 -18.05 11.19
C GLN A 536 31.75 -19.26 11.94
N LYS A 537 31.74 -19.24 13.28
CA LYS A 537 32.22 -20.35 14.13
C LYS A 537 31.36 -21.61 14.07
N TYR A 538 30.12 -21.49 13.59
CA TYR A 538 29.16 -22.58 13.48
C TYR A 538 28.99 -23.12 12.04
N TYR A 539 29.53 -22.42 11.05
CA TYR A 539 29.38 -22.76 9.64
C TYR A 539 29.87 -24.19 9.32
N ASP A 540 31.05 -24.54 9.84
CA ASP A 540 31.71 -25.82 9.56
C ASP A 540 30.93 -27.01 10.16
N PHE A 541 30.10 -26.75 11.17
CA PHE A 541 29.21 -27.74 11.77
C PHE A 541 27.92 -27.92 10.96
N LEU A 542 27.37 -26.85 10.37
CA LEU A 542 26.08 -26.87 9.66
C LEU A 542 26.19 -27.35 8.21
N MET A 543 27.25 -26.97 7.48
CA MET A 543 27.35 -27.27 6.04
C MET A 543 27.33 -28.76 5.68
N PRO A 544 27.94 -29.69 6.43
CA PRO A 544 27.85 -31.12 6.13
C PRO A 544 26.41 -31.66 6.15
N TYR A 545 25.57 -31.19 7.07
CA TYR A 545 24.15 -31.56 7.14
C TYR A 545 23.39 -31.00 5.94
N LEU A 546 23.60 -29.72 5.61
CA LEU A 546 23.01 -29.11 4.41
C LEU A 546 23.38 -29.89 3.15
N ARG A 547 24.66 -30.25 2.97
CA ARG A 547 25.11 -31.06 1.81
C ARG A 547 24.37 -32.39 1.71
N THR A 548 24.15 -33.07 2.83
CA THR A 548 23.47 -34.37 2.87
C THR A 548 21.99 -34.25 2.52
N ILE A 549 21.34 -33.21 3.04
CA ILE A 549 19.92 -32.93 2.75
C ILE A 549 19.73 -32.57 1.27
N LEU A 550 20.65 -31.80 0.68
CA LEU A 550 20.57 -31.33 -0.72
C LEU A 550 20.78 -32.41 -1.78
N VAL A 551 21.60 -33.41 -1.48
CA VAL A 551 21.82 -34.54 -2.39
C VAL A 551 20.60 -35.47 -2.38
N ASN A 552 19.79 -35.43 -1.32
CA ASN A 552 18.70 -36.38 -1.09
C ASN A 552 17.28 -35.78 -1.20
N ALA A 553 17.12 -34.46 -1.24
CA ALA A 553 15.80 -33.81 -1.21
C ALA A 553 15.66 -32.71 -2.29
N ASN A 554 14.59 -32.81 -3.10
CA ASN A 554 14.14 -31.80 -4.07
C ASN A 554 13.27 -30.70 -3.41
N ASP A 555 13.40 -30.49 -2.11
CA ASP A 555 12.41 -29.77 -1.30
C ASP A 555 12.61 -28.24 -1.20
N GLU A 556 11.51 -27.49 -1.09
CA GLU A 556 11.43 -26.01 -1.08
C GLU A 556 12.16 -25.40 0.13
N SER A 557 11.99 -25.99 1.32
CA SER A 557 12.58 -25.50 2.58
C SER A 557 14.11 -25.47 2.53
N ASN A 558 14.71 -26.46 1.86
CA ASN A 558 16.15 -26.70 1.84
C ASN A 558 16.91 -25.68 0.98
N GLN A 559 16.29 -25.15 -0.08
CA GLN A 559 16.92 -24.15 -0.96
C GLN A 559 16.91 -22.74 -0.35
N MET A 560 15.83 -22.33 0.31
CA MET A 560 15.72 -21.02 0.98
C MET A 560 16.77 -20.89 2.10
N LEU A 561 16.95 -21.98 2.83
CA LEU A 561 17.88 -22.11 3.92
C LEU A 561 19.35 -21.95 3.49
N GLN A 562 19.77 -22.57 2.38
CA GLN A 562 21.13 -22.41 1.85
C GLN A 562 21.49 -20.94 1.64
N SER A 563 20.56 -20.16 1.10
CA SER A 563 20.74 -18.74 0.85
C SER A 563 20.97 -17.97 2.15
N LYS A 564 20.23 -18.28 3.21
CA LYS A 564 20.41 -17.66 4.52
C LYS A 564 21.73 -18.08 5.20
N VAL A 565 22.13 -19.35 5.07
CA VAL A 565 23.39 -19.87 5.64
C VAL A 565 24.61 -19.35 4.88
N ALA A 566 24.53 -19.25 3.55
CA ALA A 566 25.53 -18.61 2.72
C ALA A 566 25.73 -17.15 3.13
N LEU A 567 24.64 -16.41 3.35
CA LEU A 567 24.67 -15.02 3.81
C LEU A 567 25.36 -14.83 5.15
N ALA A 568 25.15 -15.78 6.06
CA ALA A 568 25.72 -15.76 7.40
C ALA A 568 27.20 -16.10 7.45
N ALA A 569 27.61 -17.11 6.67
CA ALA A 569 28.98 -17.57 6.58
C ALA A 569 29.94 -16.48 6.11
N GLY A 570 29.41 -15.55 5.32
CA GLY A 570 30.18 -14.56 4.61
C GLY A 570 30.85 -15.15 3.37
N LYS A 571 31.24 -14.24 2.49
CA LYS A 571 31.75 -14.54 1.15
C LYS A 571 32.92 -15.52 1.14
N GLU A 572 33.89 -15.35 2.03
CA GLU A 572 35.14 -16.11 2.02
C GLU A 572 34.92 -17.60 2.33
N LYS A 573 34.12 -17.93 3.36
CA LYS A 573 33.82 -19.33 3.72
C LYS A 573 32.89 -20.01 2.71
N PHE A 574 31.93 -19.27 2.14
CA PHE A 574 30.98 -19.84 1.18
C PHE A 574 31.59 -20.12 -0.20
N ARG A 575 32.76 -19.54 -0.51
CA ARG A 575 33.37 -19.61 -1.84
C ARG A 575 33.66 -21.04 -2.32
N ASP A 576 34.10 -21.89 -1.41
CA ASP A 576 34.47 -23.28 -1.72
C ASP A 576 33.22 -24.13 -2.06
N ASP A 577 32.07 -23.77 -1.50
CA ASP A 577 30.81 -24.48 -1.66
C ASP A 577 29.90 -23.89 -2.75
N LEU A 578 30.18 -22.65 -3.20
CA LEU A 578 29.39 -21.92 -4.18
C LEU A 578 29.13 -22.71 -5.46
N LYS A 579 30.16 -23.36 -6.03
CA LYS A 579 30.00 -24.11 -7.30
C LYS A 579 29.03 -25.26 -7.15
N GLN A 580 29.17 -26.03 -6.07
CA GLN A 580 28.34 -27.20 -5.80
C GLN A 580 26.88 -26.77 -5.56
N VAL A 581 26.65 -25.72 -4.76
CA VAL A 581 25.30 -25.19 -4.50
C VAL A 581 24.63 -24.70 -5.80
N MET A 582 25.37 -24.00 -6.66
CA MET A 582 24.84 -23.52 -7.94
C MET A 582 24.57 -24.65 -8.95
N GLU A 583 25.32 -25.74 -8.89
CA GLU A 583 25.05 -26.94 -9.69
C GLU A 583 23.78 -27.66 -9.22
N VAL A 584 23.56 -27.78 -7.91
CA VAL A 584 22.32 -28.35 -7.34
C VAL A 584 21.10 -27.51 -7.72
N LEU A 585 21.16 -26.17 -7.56
CA LEU A 585 20.08 -25.27 -7.99
C LEU A 585 19.79 -25.35 -9.49
N LYS A 586 20.82 -25.61 -10.31
CA LYS A 586 20.64 -25.82 -11.75
C LYS A 586 19.98 -27.17 -12.04
N TYR A 587 20.34 -28.21 -11.30
CA TYR A 587 19.83 -29.58 -11.48
C TYR A 587 18.36 -29.72 -11.06
N SER A 588 17.99 -29.17 -9.89
CA SER A 588 16.61 -29.19 -9.38
C SER A 588 15.60 -28.55 -10.35
N LEU A 589 16.06 -27.68 -11.23
CA LEU A 589 15.27 -26.99 -12.24
C LEU A 589 15.23 -27.71 -13.61
N GLN A 590 16.09 -28.72 -13.83
CA GLN A 590 16.18 -29.44 -15.10
C GLN A 590 15.42 -30.77 -15.09
N GLU A 591 15.28 -31.44 -13.94
CA GLU A 591 14.57 -32.73 -13.82
C GLU A 591 13.05 -32.60 -13.63
N SER A 592 12.54 -31.46 -13.17
CA SER A 592 11.09 -31.27 -13.02
C SER A 592 10.45 -30.99 -14.38
N HIS A 593 10.00 -32.05 -15.08
CA HIS A 593 9.21 -31.96 -16.32
C HIS A 593 7.85 -31.25 -16.13
N VAL A 594 7.51 -30.88 -14.88
CA VAL A 594 6.43 -29.97 -14.52
C VAL A 594 7.07 -28.74 -13.89
N THR A 595 6.94 -27.58 -14.54
CA THR A 595 7.33 -26.28 -14.00
C THR A 595 6.39 -25.88 -12.87
N GLU A 596 6.48 -26.56 -11.72
CA GLU A 596 5.74 -26.19 -10.53
C GLU A 596 6.23 -24.83 -10.03
N TYR A 597 5.28 -23.90 -9.89
CA TYR A 597 5.47 -22.52 -9.46
C TYR A 597 6.39 -22.41 -8.22
N THR A 598 6.21 -23.33 -7.27
CA THR A 598 6.95 -23.45 -6.02
C THR A 598 8.46 -23.53 -6.25
N ASN A 599 8.91 -24.33 -7.22
CA ASN A 599 10.35 -24.49 -7.53
C ASN A 599 10.96 -23.20 -8.08
N ILE A 600 10.21 -22.45 -8.91
CA ILE A 600 10.65 -21.15 -9.43
C ILE A 600 10.81 -20.15 -8.28
N LEU A 601 9.85 -20.10 -7.36
CA LEU A 601 9.89 -19.20 -6.20
C LEU A 601 11.10 -19.50 -5.30
N CYS A 602 11.35 -20.78 -5.01
CA CYS A 602 12.50 -21.23 -4.21
C CYS A 602 13.81 -20.82 -4.84
N CYS A 603 13.97 -21.07 -6.13
CA CYS A 603 15.19 -20.74 -6.85
C CYS A 603 15.42 -19.22 -6.91
N LEU A 604 14.36 -18.41 -7.02
CA LEU A 604 14.45 -16.96 -6.92
C LEU A 604 14.86 -16.49 -5.50
N LYS A 605 14.31 -17.08 -4.43
CA LYS A 605 14.70 -16.81 -3.04
C LYS A 605 16.15 -17.23 -2.76
N ALA A 606 16.58 -18.37 -3.30
CA ALA A 606 17.94 -18.88 -3.13
C ALA A 606 18.97 -17.99 -3.86
N SER A 607 18.73 -17.73 -5.16
CA SER A 607 19.59 -16.87 -5.98
C SER A 607 19.68 -15.44 -5.44
N TYR A 608 18.59 -14.92 -4.87
CA TYR A 608 18.58 -13.63 -4.17
C TYR A 608 19.67 -13.57 -3.11
N GLY A 609 19.64 -14.46 -2.10
CA GLY A 609 20.58 -14.35 -0.99
C GLY A 609 22.00 -14.78 -1.34
N ILE A 610 22.18 -15.72 -2.28
CA ILE A 610 23.52 -16.01 -2.81
C ILE A 610 24.14 -14.75 -3.45
N CYS A 611 23.38 -13.99 -4.24
CA CYS A 611 23.86 -12.74 -4.82
C CYS A 611 24.21 -11.69 -3.76
N VAL A 612 23.42 -11.58 -2.68
CA VAL A 612 23.78 -10.69 -1.55
C VAL A 612 25.11 -11.10 -0.92
N CYS A 613 25.40 -12.40 -0.80
CA CYS A 613 26.60 -12.89 -0.12
C CYS A 613 27.87 -12.65 -0.95
N ILE A 614 27.85 -13.04 -2.23
CA ILE A 614 29.08 -13.06 -3.05
C ILE A 614 29.25 -11.81 -3.92
N GLY A 615 28.22 -10.97 -4.02
CA GLY A 615 28.21 -9.75 -4.80
C GLY A 615 28.55 -9.99 -6.28
N LYS A 616 29.56 -9.27 -6.79
CA LYS A 616 29.97 -9.34 -8.20
C LYS A 616 30.44 -10.72 -8.68
N GLU A 617 30.86 -11.63 -7.78
CA GLU A 617 31.22 -13.01 -8.15
C GLU A 617 30.00 -13.83 -8.63
N PHE A 618 28.78 -13.32 -8.42
CA PHE A 618 27.54 -13.93 -8.92
C PHE A 618 27.31 -13.74 -10.43
N LEU A 619 28.02 -12.81 -11.07
CA LEU A 619 27.84 -12.44 -12.47
C LEU A 619 27.79 -13.64 -13.46
N PRO A 620 28.65 -14.69 -13.34
CA PRO A 620 28.61 -15.83 -14.25
C PRO A 620 27.29 -16.61 -14.21
N TYR A 621 26.59 -16.60 -13.07
CA TYR A 621 25.36 -17.36 -12.85
C TYR A 621 24.10 -16.62 -13.29
N MET A 622 24.19 -15.33 -13.64
CA MET A 622 23.06 -14.55 -14.13
C MET A 622 22.39 -15.13 -15.39
N ARG A 623 23.14 -15.85 -16.22
CA ARG A 623 22.59 -16.56 -17.39
C ARG A 623 21.69 -17.73 -17.01
N ILE A 624 21.90 -18.31 -15.82
CA ILE A 624 21.06 -19.37 -15.26
C ILE A 624 19.80 -18.75 -14.65
N VAL A 625 19.95 -17.69 -13.85
CA VAL A 625 18.83 -17.12 -13.05
C VAL A 625 17.81 -16.33 -13.87
N MET A 626 18.25 -15.57 -14.88
CA MET A 626 17.37 -14.65 -15.62
C MET A 626 16.23 -15.33 -16.41
N PRO A 627 16.43 -16.50 -17.06
CA PRO A 627 15.32 -17.26 -17.64
C PRO A 627 14.17 -17.53 -16.66
N TYR A 628 14.46 -17.93 -15.42
CA TYR A 628 13.43 -18.21 -14.40
C TYR A 628 12.69 -16.95 -13.95
N ALA A 629 13.40 -15.82 -13.84
CA ALA A 629 12.79 -14.52 -13.58
C ALA A 629 11.74 -14.15 -14.66
N VAL A 630 11.99 -14.54 -15.92
CA VAL A 630 11.07 -14.32 -17.05
C VAL A 630 9.88 -15.26 -16.98
N GLU A 631 10.09 -16.50 -16.58
CA GLU A 631 9.05 -17.49 -16.43
C GLU A 631 8.07 -17.10 -15.31
N CYS A 632 8.58 -16.74 -14.12
CA CYS A 632 7.77 -16.20 -13.02
C CYS A 632 6.96 -14.96 -13.44
N ALA A 633 7.53 -14.10 -14.29
CA ALA A 633 6.84 -12.93 -14.82
C ALA A 633 5.63 -13.30 -15.70
N ARG A 634 5.73 -14.40 -16.48
CA ARG A 634 4.70 -14.85 -17.43
C ARG A 634 3.52 -15.56 -16.80
N LEU A 635 3.71 -16.15 -15.62
CA LEU A 635 2.62 -16.82 -14.91
C LEU A 635 1.52 -15.81 -14.59
N GLU A 636 0.30 -16.05 -15.04
CA GLU A 636 -0.86 -15.23 -14.71
C GLU A 636 -1.73 -15.93 -13.67
N PRO A 637 -2.33 -15.18 -12.73
CA PRO A 637 -3.29 -15.77 -11.81
C PRO A 637 -4.55 -16.19 -12.55
N ASP A 638 -5.13 -17.33 -12.17
CA ASP A 638 -6.43 -17.77 -12.68
C ASP A 638 -7.52 -16.79 -12.21
N LYS A 639 -8.16 -16.14 -13.18
CA LYS A 639 -9.24 -15.17 -12.96
C LYS A 639 -10.57 -15.85 -13.23
N THR A 640 -11.45 -15.85 -12.24
CA THR A 640 -12.85 -16.23 -12.44
C THR A 640 -13.74 -15.05 -12.06
N VAL A 641 -14.81 -14.83 -12.85
CA VAL A 641 -15.94 -13.98 -12.44
C VAL A 641 -16.79 -14.84 -11.52
N SER A 642 -16.98 -14.40 -10.28
CA SER A 642 -17.64 -15.20 -9.24
C SER A 642 -19.05 -15.62 -9.66
N SER A 643 -19.29 -16.92 -9.83
CA SER A 643 -20.60 -17.52 -9.57
C SER A 643 -20.58 -18.04 -8.12
N ASP A 644 -21.16 -17.26 -7.20
CA ASP A 644 -21.63 -17.61 -5.84
C ASP A 644 -20.77 -18.46 -4.87
N LYS A 645 -19.56 -18.86 -5.22
CA LYS A 645 -18.71 -19.65 -4.32
C LYS A 645 -17.77 -18.73 -3.54
N LEU A 646 -18.18 -18.44 -2.30
CA LEU A 646 -17.36 -17.81 -1.26
C LEU A 646 -16.21 -18.74 -0.82
N TYR A 647 -15.17 -18.87 -1.65
CA TYR A 647 -13.89 -19.44 -1.21
C TYR A 647 -13.02 -18.33 -0.58
N ASP A 648 -12.46 -18.58 0.61
CA ASP A 648 -11.64 -17.63 1.40
C ASP A 648 -10.17 -17.59 0.93
N SER A 649 -9.73 -18.50 0.04
CA SER A 649 -8.42 -18.50 -0.64
C SER A 649 -8.32 -17.54 -1.84
N MET A 650 -9.34 -16.69 -2.00
CA MET A 650 -9.61 -15.93 -3.20
C MET A 650 -9.25 -14.45 -2.98
N HIS A 651 -8.21 -13.95 -3.65
CA HIS A 651 -7.92 -12.52 -3.63
C HIS A 651 -9.01 -11.81 -4.44
N LYS A 652 -9.88 -11.08 -3.75
CA LYS A 652 -11.02 -10.41 -4.37
C LYS A 652 -10.64 -8.98 -4.70
N VAL A 653 -10.71 -8.63 -5.99
CA VAL A 653 -10.39 -7.28 -6.46
C VAL A 653 -11.59 -6.73 -7.20
N MET A 654 -12.07 -5.57 -6.76
CA MET A 654 -13.10 -4.81 -7.47
C MET A 654 -12.48 -4.17 -8.71
N PHE A 655 -12.97 -4.51 -9.89
CA PHE A 655 -12.58 -3.87 -11.13
C PHE A 655 -13.83 -3.53 -11.94
N GLY A 656 -14.05 -2.24 -12.23
CA GLY A 656 -15.20 -1.81 -13.05
C GLY A 656 -16.58 -2.09 -12.45
N GLY A 657 -16.70 -2.31 -11.14
CA GLY A 657 -17.96 -2.66 -10.48
C GLY A 657 -18.15 -4.17 -10.28
N GLU A 658 -17.31 -5.01 -10.88
CA GLU A 658 -17.34 -6.46 -10.74
C GLU A 658 -16.27 -6.97 -9.76
N MET A 659 -16.61 -7.99 -8.99
CA MET A 659 -15.68 -8.67 -8.08
C MET A 659 -14.91 -9.76 -8.83
N ILE A 660 -13.66 -9.49 -9.19
CA ILE A 660 -12.77 -10.48 -9.79
C ILE A 660 -12.16 -11.32 -8.67
N CYS A 661 -12.26 -12.62 -8.85
CA CYS A 661 -11.84 -13.62 -7.88
C CYS A 661 -10.58 -14.32 -8.38
N ILE A 662 -9.51 -14.23 -7.59
CA ILE A 662 -8.17 -14.62 -8.02
C ILE A 662 -7.68 -15.77 -7.15
N TYR A 663 -7.41 -16.91 -7.80
CA TYR A 663 -6.76 -18.06 -7.18
C TYR A 663 -5.23 -17.96 -7.32
N GLY A 664 -4.50 -18.52 -6.35
CA GLY A 664 -3.03 -18.53 -6.35
C GLY A 664 -2.38 -17.34 -5.63
N SER A 665 -2.63 -17.22 -4.32
CA SER A 665 -1.97 -16.19 -3.49
C SER A 665 -0.44 -16.32 -3.50
N ASP A 666 0.06 -17.55 -3.59
CA ASP A 666 1.50 -17.83 -3.67
C ASP A 666 2.11 -17.15 -4.90
N LEU A 667 1.45 -17.19 -6.07
CA LEU A 667 1.89 -16.51 -7.30
C LEU A 667 2.10 -15.00 -7.09
N LEU A 668 1.26 -14.37 -6.28
CA LEU A 668 1.40 -12.94 -5.95
C LEU A 668 2.66 -12.69 -5.12
N GLU A 669 2.97 -13.60 -4.17
CA GLU A 669 4.22 -13.55 -3.41
C GLU A 669 5.44 -13.71 -4.32
N GLY A 670 5.41 -14.62 -5.28
CA GLY A 670 6.56 -14.84 -6.17
C GLY A 670 6.80 -13.71 -7.15
N LYS A 671 5.73 -13.09 -7.68
CA LYS A 671 5.89 -11.83 -8.43
C LYS A 671 6.50 -10.73 -7.55
N SER A 672 6.10 -10.66 -6.28
CA SER A 672 6.67 -9.73 -5.31
C SER A 672 8.15 -10.03 -5.05
N MET A 673 8.51 -11.31 -4.91
CA MET A 673 9.90 -11.76 -4.72
C MET A 673 10.75 -11.52 -5.97
N LEU A 674 10.21 -11.76 -7.16
CA LEU A 674 10.83 -11.47 -8.45
C LEU A 674 11.23 -10.00 -8.56
N CYS A 675 10.32 -9.08 -8.22
CA CYS A 675 10.63 -7.64 -8.19
C CYS A 675 11.78 -7.33 -7.22
N SER A 676 11.78 -7.93 -6.02
CA SER A 676 12.89 -7.80 -5.06
C SER A 676 14.21 -8.33 -5.60
N ALA A 677 14.21 -9.48 -6.27
CA ALA A 677 15.39 -10.07 -6.85
C ALA A 677 15.99 -9.21 -7.97
N LEU A 678 15.16 -8.73 -8.90
CA LEU A 678 15.64 -7.83 -9.96
C LEU A 678 16.18 -6.50 -9.40
N LYS A 679 15.53 -5.94 -8.37
CA LYS A 679 16.04 -4.77 -7.63
C LYS A 679 17.43 -5.06 -7.06
N LEU A 680 17.58 -6.19 -6.36
CA LEU A 680 18.82 -6.56 -5.70
C LEU A 680 19.95 -6.81 -6.71
N TYR A 681 19.70 -7.61 -7.76
CA TYR A 681 20.72 -7.89 -8.77
C TYR A 681 21.25 -6.62 -9.43
N ALA A 682 20.35 -5.67 -9.73
CA ALA A 682 20.76 -4.37 -10.25
C ALA A 682 21.59 -3.54 -9.27
N HIS A 683 21.32 -3.67 -7.97
CA HIS A 683 22.06 -2.98 -6.93
C HIS A 683 23.45 -3.58 -6.70
N GLU A 684 23.53 -4.88 -6.41
CA GLU A 684 24.76 -5.60 -6.03
C GLU A 684 25.76 -5.73 -7.17
N LEU A 685 25.27 -5.98 -8.39
CA LEU A 685 26.15 -6.13 -9.57
C LEU A 685 26.52 -4.77 -10.18
N GLY A 686 25.88 -3.68 -9.76
CA GLY A 686 26.19 -2.32 -10.20
C GLY A 686 26.20 -2.17 -11.72
N GLU A 687 27.29 -1.65 -12.28
CA GLU A 687 27.48 -1.48 -13.72
C GLU A 687 27.42 -2.78 -14.53
N ASP A 688 27.78 -3.91 -13.91
CA ASP A 688 27.93 -5.19 -14.61
C ASP A 688 26.56 -5.82 -14.91
N PHE A 689 25.49 -5.37 -14.24
CA PHE A 689 24.11 -5.79 -14.53
C PHE A 689 23.56 -5.27 -15.88
N TYR A 690 24.29 -4.35 -16.53
CA TYR A 690 23.88 -3.68 -17.76
C TYR A 690 23.25 -4.60 -18.84
N PRO A 691 23.80 -5.80 -19.16
CA PRO A 691 23.25 -6.66 -20.19
C PRO A 691 21.81 -7.14 -19.93
N TRP A 692 21.37 -7.19 -18.67
CA TRP A 692 20.06 -7.71 -18.28
C TRP A 692 19.00 -6.63 -18.06
N ILE A 693 19.39 -5.35 -18.02
CA ILE A 693 18.48 -4.22 -17.82
C ILE A 693 17.30 -4.23 -18.81
N PRO A 694 17.47 -4.45 -20.12
CA PRO A 694 16.34 -4.46 -21.05
C PRO A 694 15.31 -5.55 -20.72
N LYS A 695 15.77 -6.71 -20.28
CA LYS A 695 14.90 -7.82 -19.90
C LYS A 695 14.20 -7.55 -18.57
N ALA A 696 14.93 -7.06 -17.57
CA ALA A 696 14.37 -6.67 -16.28
C ALA A 696 13.30 -5.56 -16.44
N ALA A 697 13.57 -4.53 -17.24
CA ALA A 697 12.60 -3.48 -17.52
C ALA A 697 11.34 -4.00 -18.24
N SER A 698 11.47 -4.98 -19.13
CA SER A 698 10.31 -5.60 -19.79
C SER A 698 9.41 -6.39 -18.85
N ILE A 699 9.97 -6.90 -17.74
CA ILE A 699 9.22 -7.59 -16.67
C ILE A 699 8.57 -6.58 -15.73
N LEU A 700 9.34 -5.59 -15.25
CA LEU A 700 8.90 -4.71 -14.18
C LEU A 700 7.86 -3.66 -14.62
N ILE A 701 7.92 -3.18 -15.87
CA ILE A 701 7.01 -2.11 -16.34
C ILE A 701 5.54 -2.55 -16.29
N PRO A 702 5.15 -3.73 -16.81
CA PRO A 702 3.79 -4.25 -16.65
C PRO A 702 3.38 -4.42 -15.18
N LEU A 703 4.32 -4.84 -14.32
CA LEU A 703 4.04 -5.10 -12.90
C LEU A 703 3.75 -3.83 -12.08
N LEU A 704 4.10 -2.63 -12.59
CA LEU A 704 3.67 -1.36 -11.99
C LEU A 704 2.16 -1.15 -12.07
N LYS A 705 1.51 -1.70 -13.11
CA LYS A 705 0.06 -1.58 -13.35
C LYS A 705 -0.68 -2.86 -12.94
N PHE A 706 -0.03 -3.73 -12.15
CA PHE A 706 -0.62 -4.98 -11.70
C PHE A 706 -1.63 -4.72 -10.58
N TYR A 707 -2.88 -4.48 -10.97
CA TYR A 707 -3.99 -4.08 -10.10
C TYR A 707 -4.31 -5.07 -8.97
N ILE A 708 -3.80 -6.29 -9.07
CA ILE A 708 -4.16 -7.41 -8.18
C ILE A 708 -3.48 -7.30 -6.80
N HIS A 709 -2.22 -6.88 -6.73
CA HIS A 709 -1.45 -6.96 -5.49
C HIS A 709 -0.55 -5.73 -5.27
N SER A 710 -0.76 -5.01 -4.16
CA SER A 710 -0.05 -3.77 -3.84
C SER A 710 1.45 -3.98 -3.63
N SER A 711 1.85 -5.07 -2.97
CA SER A 711 3.29 -5.34 -2.73
C SER A 711 4.06 -5.63 -4.03
N VAL A 712 3.39 -6.11 -5.09
CA VAL A 712 4.03 -6.31 -6.40
C VAL A 712 4.33 -4.95 -7.03
N ARG A 713 3.33 -4.05 -7.05
CA ARG A 713 3.45 -2.68 -7.56
C ARG A 713 4.51 -1.88 -6.79
N GLU A 714 4.52 -1.98 -5.45
CA GLU A 714 5.50 -1.33 -4.58
C GLU A 714 6.95 -1.79 -4.87
N ARG A 715 7.16 -3.10 -4.93
CA ARG A 715 8.51 -3.62 -5.19
C ARG A 715 8.96 -3.36 -6.63
N ALA A 716 8.03 -3.35 -7.59
CA ALA A 716 8.31 -2.99 -8.97
C ALA A 716 8.76 -1.52 -9.08
N SER A 717 8.10 -0.59 -8.39
CA SER A 717 8.49 0.83 -8.39
C SER A 717 9.88 1.06 -7.80
N CYS A 718 10.22 0.35 -6.71
CA CYS A 718 11.56 0.38 -6.12
C CYS A 718 12.63 -0.22 -7.05
N ALA A 719 12.31 -1.29 -7.77
CA ALA A 719 13.23 -1.96 -8.69
C ALA A 719 13.62 -1.06 -9.87
N MET A 720 12.69 -0.25 -10.37
CA MET A 720 12.93 0.71 -11.45
C MET A 720 14.09 1.67 -11.16
N VAL A 721 14.15 2.21 -9.95
CA VAL A 721 15.21 3.15 -9.54
C VAL A 721 16.58 2.46 -9.53
N SER A 722 16.63 1.20 -9.08
CA SER A 722 17.87 0.42 -9.05
C SER A 722 18.38 0.11 -10.46
N LEU A 723 17.48 -0.19 -11.40
CA LEU A 723 17.83 -0.32 -12.83
C LEU A 723 18.43 0.96 -13.40
N LEU A 724 17.85 2.13 -13.09
CA LEU A 724 18.37 3.41 -13.55
C LEU A 724 19.75 3.73 -12.97
N ARG A 725 19.98 3.44 -11.69
CA ARG A 725 21.29 3.60 -11.05
C ARG A 725 22.35 2.72 -11.71
N SER A 726 22.05 1.44 -11.91
CA SER A 726 22.92 0.50 -12.61
C SER A 726 23.25 0.97 -14.04
N ALA A 727 22.23 1.41 -14.79
CA ALA A 727 22.43 1.95 -16.14
C ALA A 727 23.33 3.19 -16.15
N LYS A 728 23.13 4.13 -15.22
CA LYS A 728 23.96 5.33 -15.09
C LYS A 728 25.42 4.99 -14.78
N LEU A 729 25.66 4.08 -13.83
CA LEU A 729 27.00 3.61 -13.47
C LEU A 729 27.72 2.95 -14.66
N ALA A 730 27.01 2.13 -15.45
CA ALA A 730 27.57 1.50 -16.64
C ALA A 730 28.00 2.49 -17.72
N VAL A 731 27.33 3.64 -17.81
CA VAL A 731 27.70 4.74 -18.70
C VAL A 731 28.93 5.47 -18.16
N GLU A 732 28.91 5.86 -16.89
CA GLU A 732 29.99 6.61 -16.25
C GLU A 732 31.33 5.84 -16.26
N LYS A 733 31.28 4.51 -16.07
CA LYS A 733 32.45 3.62 -16.08
C LYS A 733 32.85 3.12 -17.48
N GLY A 734 32.05 3.40 -18.51
CA GLY A 734 32.34 2.98 -19.88
C GLY A 734 32.29 1.47 -20.13
N THR A 735 31.65 0.70 -19.25
CA THR A 735 31.39 -0.74 -19.38
C THR A 735 30.29 -1.07 -20.37
N ALA A 736 29.49 -0.08 -20.79
CA ALA A 736 28.50 -0.20 -21.86
C ALA A 736 29.10 -0.35 -23.28
N ARG A 737 30.22 -1.08 -23.46
CA ARG A 737 30.84 -1.33 -24.76
C ARG A 737 29.97 -2.31 -25.56
N GLY A 738 29.31 -1.81 -26.60
CA GLY A 738 28.33 -2.55 -27.41
C GLY A 738 26.87 -2.24 -27.07
N GLY A 739 26.63 -1.49 -25.98
CA GLY A 739 25.34 -0.93 -25.65
C GLY A 739 24.97 0.22 -26.57
N ASN A 740 23.79 0.14 -27.20
CA ASN A 740 23.31 1.22 -28.05
C ASN A 740 23.13 2.49 -27.20
N LYS A 741 24.03 3.49 -27.33
CA LYS A 741 23.96 4.78 -26.62
C LYS A 741 22.57 5.42 -26.67
N TRP A 742 21.77 5.11 -27.70
CA TRP A 742 20.38 5.54 -27.83
C TRP A 742 19.43 4.92 -26.80
N TYR A 743 19.63 3.65 -26.42
CA TYR A 743 18.78 2.96 -25.44
C TYR A 743 18.94 3.57 -24.06
N LEU A 744 20.16 3.94 -23.70
CA LEU A 744 20.50 4.62 -22.44
C LEU A 744 19.86 6.01 -22.31
N LYS A 745 19.72 6.75 -23.42
CA LYS A 745 18.96 8.01 -23.42
C LYS A 745 17.44 7.79 -23.29
N ARG A 746 16.92 6.67 -23.81
CA ARG A 746 15.47 6.38 -23.83
C ARG A 746 14.98 5.68 -22.56
N LEU A 747 15.83 4.94 -21.86
CA LEU A 747 15.48 4.14 -20.69
C LEU A 747 14.96 5.00 -19.52
N PRO A 748 15.62 6.09 -19.08
CA PRO A 748 15.09 7.00 -18.06
C PRO A 748 13.70 7.50 -18.42
N GLY A 749 13.52 7.99 -19.65
CA GLY A 749 12.22 8.43 -20.13
C GLY A 749 11.14 7.35 -20.10
N ARG A 750 11.47 6.10 -20.47
CA ARG A 750 10.52 4.99 -20.43
C ARG A 750 10.12 4.63 -18.99
N ILE A 751 11.09 4.58 -18.07
CA ILE A 751 10.85 4.23 -16.66
C ILE A 751 10.07 5.34 -15.95
N ILE A 752 10.48 6.60 -16.11
CA ILE A 752 9.83 7.76 -15.49
C ILE A 752 8.38 7.89 -15.98
N LEU A 753 8.13 7.72 -17.28
CA LEU A 753 6.76 7.68 -17.81
C LEU A 753 5.95 6.51 -17.26
N ALA A 754 6.54 5.31 -17.12
CA ALA A 754 5.83 4.16 -16.58
C ALA A 754 5.42 4.37 -15.11
N LEU A 755 6.28 5.01 -14.30
CA LEU A 755 5.96 5.42 -12.93
C LEU A 755 4.88 6.50 -12.90
N GLY A 756 4.97 7.51 -13.79
CA GLY A 756 3.94 8.54 -13.92
C GLY A 756 2.57 7.98 -14.32
N ASP A 757 2.54 7.06 -15.29
CA ASP A 757 1.31 6.36 -15.70
C ASP A 757 0.72 5.52 -14.57
N ALA A 758 1.55 4.91 -13.72
CA ALA A 758 1.08 4.10 -12.59
C ALA A 758 0.29 4.92 -11.58
N LEU A 759 0.59 6.22 -11.43
CA LEU A 759 -0.14 7.12 -10.52
C LEU A 759 -1.61 7.31 -10.90
N TYR A 760 -1.98 7.13 -12.18
CA TYR A 760 -3.37 7.22 -12.62
C TYR A 760 -4.23 6.04 -12.17
N LEU A 761 -3.59 4.89 -11.94
CA LEU A 761 -4.27 3.64 -11.64
C LEU A 761 -4.15 3.25 -10.17
N GLU A 762 -3.51 4.08 -9.34
CA GLU A 762 -3.17 3.72 -7.95
C GLU A 762 -4.28 4.14 -6.96
N PRO A 763 -5.04 3.18 -6.39
CA PRO A 763 -6.10 3.51 -5.43
C PRO A 763 -5.58 3.78 -4.02
N GLU A 764 -4.42 3.23 -3.62
CA GLU A 764 -3.95 3.27 -2.23
C GLU A 764 -3.06 4.50 -1.97
N THR A 765 -3.46 5.38 -1.05
CA THR A 765 -2.70 6.59 -0.70
C THR A 765 -1.25 6.29 -0.30
N LYS A 766 -1.02 5.22 0.49
CA LYS A 766 0.33 4.81 0.93
C LYS A 766 1.21 4.38 -0.24
N LEU A 767 0.67 3.63 -1.20
CA LEU A 767 1.42 3.20 -2.38
C LEU A 767 1.62 4.35 -3.37
N CYS A 768 0.64 5.26 -3.48
CA CYS A 768 0.78 6.51 -4.23
C CYS A 768 1.96 7.35 -3.71
N GLU A 769 2.06 7.55 -2.40
CA GLU A 769 3.22 8.21 -1.76
C GLU A 769 4.54 7.54 -2.14
N LYS A 770 4.56 6.20 -2.11
CA LYS A 770 5.75 5.42 -2.45
C LYS A 770 6.13 5.52 -3.92
N ILE A 771 5.18 5.46 -4.84
CA ILE A 771 5.43 5.64 -6.28
C ILE A 771 5.94 7.06 -6.56
N LEU A 772 5.39 8.10 -5.91
CA LEU A 772 5.89 9.48 -6.03
C LEU A 772 7.33 9.61 -5.52
N GLN A 773 7.67 8.93 -4.41
CA GLN A 773 9.04 8.88 -3.91
C GLN A 773 9.99 8.28 -4.96
N GLU A 774 9.64 7.13 -5.54
CA GLU A 774 10.49 6.48 -6.54
C GLU A 774 10.52 7.22 -7.89
N LEU A 775 9.45 7.94 -8.24
CA LEU A 775 9.43 8.87 -9.36
C LEU A 775 10.43 10.02 -9.14
N ASN A 776 10.42 10.64 -7.96
CA ASN A 776 11.38 11.69 -7.60
C ASN A 776 12.83 11.18 -7.63
N ASN A 777 13.09 9.97 -7.12
CA ASN A 777 14.39 9.32 -7.18
C ASN A 777 14.83 9.09 -8.63
N SER A 778 13.92 8.65 -9.50
CA SER A 778 14.19 8.43 -10.93
C SER A 778 14.51 9.74 -11.65
N LEU A 779 13.77 10.81 -11.34
CA LEU A 779 14.02 12.16 -11.88
C LEU A 779 15.39 12.69 -11.48
N ASN A 780 15.83 12.48 -10.24
CA ASN A 780 17.18 12.87 -9.80
C ASN A 780 18.30 12.12 -10.53
N ILE A 781 18.04 10.91 -11.03
CA ILE A 781 19.05 10.11 -11.74
C ILE A 781 19.14 10.51 -13.22
N GLY A 782 17.99 10.66 -13.89
CA GLY A 782 17.92 10.78 -15.36
C GLY A 782 16.96 11.84 -15.88
N GLY A 783 16.48 12.76 -15.03
CA GLY A 783 15.52 13.80 -15.41
C GLY A 783 16.02 14.73 -16.51
N SER A 784 17.32 15.07 -16.52
CA SER A 784 17.92 15.92 -17.55
C SER A 784 17.92 15.31 -18.96
N LEU A 785 17.58 14.03 -19.09
CA LEU A 785 17.49 13.30 -20.36
C LEU A 785 16.07 13.29 -20.94
N LEU A 786 15.08 13.85 -20.23
CA LEU A 786 13.70 13.89 -20.68
C LEU A 786 13.47 14.97 -21.73
N ASN A 787 12.54 14.71 -22.64
CA ASN A 787 12.04 15.71 -23.58
C ASN A 787 10.79 16.43 -23.05
N GLU A 788 10.37 17.49 -23.74
CA GLU A 788 9.22 18.32 -23.37
C GLU A 788 7.92 17.51 -23.21
N TYR A 789 7.63 16.59 -24.14
CA TYR A 789 6.47 15.70 -24.06
C TYR A 789 6.47 14.85 -22.78
N GLN A 790 7.63 14.34 -22.38
CA GLN A 790 7.77 13.53 -21.17
C GLN A 790 7.56 14.37 -19.91
N VAL A 791 8.08 15.60 -19.88
CA VAL A 791 7.86 16.53 -18.77
C VAL A 791 6.38 16.90 -18.65
N HIS A 792 5.69 17.12 -19.78
CA HIS A 792 4.25 17.36 -19.81
C HIS A 792 3.45 16.19 -19.21
N ARG A 793 3.72 14.95 -19.65
CA ARG A 793 3.06 13.75 -19.12
C ARG A 793 3.24 13.57 -17.61
N ILE A 794 4.42 13.93 -17.08
CA ILE A 794 4.67 13.88 -15.64
C ILE A 794 3.87 14.97 -14.91
N THR A 795 3.80 16.15 -15.51
CA THR A 795 3.00 17.28 -15.00
C THR A 795 1.51 16.90 -14.92
N ASP A 796 0.97 16.25 -15.95
CA ASP A 796 -0.39 15.70 -15.94
C ASP A 796 -0.60 14.67 -14.82
N GLY A 797 0.39 13.81 -14.57
CA GLY A 797 0.35 12.84 -13.48
C GLY A 797 0.32 13.51 -12.10
N ILE A 798 1.11 14.56 -11.90
CA ILE A 798 1.10 15.37 -10.67
C ILE A 798 -0.27 16.03 -10.47
N LYS A 799 -0.82 16.62 -11.53
CA LYS A 799 -2.16 17.24 -11.54
C LYS A 799 -3.23 16.23 -11.13
N HIS A 800 -3.20 15.02 -11.70
CA HIS A 800 -4.11 13.94 -11.31
C HIS A 800 -4.02 13.59 -9.82
N VAL A 801 -2.80 13.46 -9.28
CA VAL A 801 -2.57 13.16 -7.87
C VAL A 801 -3.13 14.25 -6.95
N ILE A 802 -2.94 15.54 -7.29
CA ILE A 802 -3.47 16.65 -6.50
C ILE A 802 -5.01 16.64 -6.48
N ILE A 803 -5.64 16.39 -7.63
CA ILE A 803 -7.11 16.30 -7.74
C ILE A 803 -7.63 15.13 -6.90
N GLU A 804 -7.04 13.95 -7.03
CA GLU A 804 -7.47 12.76 -6.30
C GLU A 804 -7.24 12.88 -4.79
N SER A 805 -6.12 13.46 -4.36
CA SER A 805 -5.87 13.75 -2.94
C SER A 805 -6.90 14.75 -2.39
N SER A 806 -7.22 15.80 -3.15
CA SER A 806 -8.25 16.78 -2.76
C SER A 806 -9.63 16.14 -2.62
N ARG A 807 -9.99 15.22 -3.53
CA ARG A 807 -11.22 14.42 -3.48
C ARG A 807 -11.27 13.54 -2.23
N ARG A 808 -10.17 12.82 -1.92
CA ARG A 808 -10.08 11.98 -0.71
C ARG A 808 -10.18 12.82 0.56
N LYS A 809 -9.46 13.93 0.66
CA LYS A 809 -9.60 14.88 1.79
C LYS A 809 -11.03 15.41 1.95
N GLY A 810 -11.75 15.63 0.85
CA GLY A 810 -13.18 15.96 0.88
C GLY A 810 -14.02 14.88 1.54
N LYS A 811 -13.79 13.61 1.18
CA LYS A 811 -14.47 12.47 1.83
C LYS A 811 -14.17 12.36 3.32
N LEU A 812 -12.93 12.63 3.74
CA LEU A 812 -12.57 12.64 5.17
C LEU A 812 -13.36 13.70 5.93
N ARG A 813 -13.50 14.92 5.38
CA ARG A 813 -14.32 15.98 6.00
C ARG A 813 -15.80 15.63 6.08
N GLU A 814 -16.33 14.88 5.12
CA GLU A 814 -17.71 14.39 5.20
C GLU A 814 -17.88 13.27 6.24
N ARG A 815 -16.87 12.40 6.43
CA ARG A 815 -16.85 11.40 7.52
C ARG A 815 -16.85 12.06 8.90
N GLU A 816 -16.13 13.17 9.08
CA GLU A 816 -16.12 13.95 10.33
C GLU A 816 -17.50 14.51 10.71
N LYS A 817 -18.37 14.75 9.73
CA LYS A 817 -19.74 15.24 9.94
C LYS A 817 -20.74 14.12 10.22
N SER A 818 -20.30 12.86 10.22
CA SER A 818 -21.18 11.71 10.45
C SER A 818 -21.79 11.75 11.85
N GLU A 819 -23.06 11.40 11.98
CA GLU A 819 -23.75 11.26 13.28
C GLU A 819 -23.18 10.12 14.15
N ASP A 820 -22.42 9.20 13.56
CA ASP A 820 -21.78 8.10 14.28
C ASP A 820 -20.32 8.39 14.64
N PHE A 821 -19.76 9.53 14.20
CA PHE A 821 -18.36 9.90 14.42
C PHE A 821 -17.95 9.81 15.91
N ASP A 822 -16.89 9.05 16.18
CA ASP A 822 -16.40 8.79 17.53
C ASP A 822 -14.89 9.05 17.66
N ALA A 823 -14.36 8.91 18.88
CA ALA A 823 -12.96 9.19 19.17
C ALA A 823 -11.97 8.25 18.44
N GLU A 824 -12.37 7.00 18.16
CA GLU A 824 -11.53 6.04 17.43
C GLU A 824 -11.47 6.41 15.95
N GLU A 825 -12.60 6.79 15.36
CA GLU A 825 -12.67 7.29 14.00
C GLU A 825 -11.87 8.59 13.85
N ALA A 826 -11.88 9.48 14.85
CA ALA A 826 -11.07 10.69 14.85
C ALA A 826 -9.56 10.40 14.77
N GLU A 827 -9.08 9.38 15.49
CA GLU A 827 -7.69 8.93 15.46
C GLU A 827 -7.32 8.31 14.10
N LEU A 828 -8.19 7.46 13.55
CA LEU A 828 -7.99 6.87 12.21
C LEU A 828 -7.95 7.94 11.11
N LEU A 829 -8.87 8.91 11.14
CA LEU A 829 -8.86 10.02 10.20
C LEU A 829 -7.60 10.88 10.33
N ARG A 830 -7.03 11.00 11.54
CA ARG A 830 -5.73 11.65 11.73
C ARG A 830 -4.63 10.91 10.98
N GLU A 831 -4.55 9.58 11.10
CA GLU A 831 -3.57 8.76 10.36
C GLU A 831 -3.77 8.86 8.83
N GLU A 832 -5.02 8.83 8.35
CA GLU A 832 -5.33 9.00 6.93
C GLU A 832 -4.93 10.41 6.42
N ARG A 833 -5.14 11.46 7.22
CA ARG A 833 -4.70 12.83 6.90
C ARG A 833 -3.18 12.93 6.82
N GLU A 834 -2.45 12.34 7.76
CA GLU A 834 -0.98 12.33 7.74
C GLU A 834 -0.43 11.64 6.47
N LEU A 835 -1.11 10.60 5.97
CA LEU A 835 -0.74 9.97 4.70
C LEU A 835 -0.97 10.90 3.50
N GLU A 836 -2.09 11.64 3.46
CA GLU A 836 -2.34 12.63 2.41
C GLU A 836 -1.34 13.81 2.48
N GLU A 837 -0.94 14.24 3.68
CA GLU A 837 0.13 15.23 3.86
C GLU A 837 1.46 14.75 3.27
N LYS A 838 1.81 13.47 3.50
CA LYS A 838 3.02 12.86 2.89
C LYS A 838 2.93 12.83 1.36
N VAL A 839 1.76 12.56 0.78
CA VAL A 839 1.55 12.64 -0.68
C VAL A 839 1.87 14.04 -1.20
N PHE A 840 1.33 15.09 -0.58
CA PHE A 840 1.62 16.47 -0.98
C PHE A 840 3.09 16.85 -0.79
N TYR A 841 3.72 16.39 0.28
CA TYR A 841 5.16 16.55 0.49
C TYR A 841 5.97 15.92 -0.67
N ARG A 842 5.60 14.72 -1.13
CA ARG A 842 6.24 14.07 -2.29
C ARG A 842 6.01 14.82 -3.59
N VAL A 843 4.81 15.35 -3.82
CA VAL A 843 4.51 16.24 -4.96
C VAL A 843 5.43 17.46 -4.93
N GLY A 844 5.57 18.12 -3.78
CA GLY A 844 6.51 19.22 -3.59
C GLY A 844 7.94 18.82 -3.95
N CYS A 845 8.43 17.69 -3.44
CA CYS A 845 9.77 17.17 -3.76
C CYS A 845 10.00 16.97 -5.26
N ILE A 846 9.00 16.45 -6.00
CA ILE A 846 9.09 16.26 -7.45
C ILE A 846 9.20 17.63 -8.16
N LEU A 847 8.37 18.59 -7.77
CA LEU A 847 8.40 19.93 -8.37
C LEU A 847 9.74 20.63 -8.11
N LEU A 848 10.30 20.49 -6.90
CA LEU A 848 11.64 20.98 -6.57
C LEU A 848 12.71 20.37 -7.49
N THR A 849 12.65 19.05 -7.71
CA THR A 849 13.57 18.34 -8.61
C THR A 849 13.41 18.81 -10.06
N LEU A 850 12.19 19.02 -10.54
CA LEU A 850 11.91 19.50 -11.90
C LEU A 850 12.43 20.93 -12.11
N ILE A 851 12.18 21.85 -11.16
CA ILE A 851 12.71 23.22 -11.20
C ILE A 851 14.24 23.20 -11.22
N LYS A 852 14.88 22.41 -10.36
CA LYS A 852 16.35 22.27 -10.34
C LYS A 852 16.91 21.73 -11.66
N THR A 853 16.20 20.80 -12.29
CA THR A 853 16.67 20.10 -13.50
C THR A 853 16.49 20.94 -14.76
N PHE A 854 15.33 21.58 -14.93
CA PHE A 854 14.94 22.27 -16.17
C PHE A 854 14.97 23.80 -16.06
N LYS A 855 15.06 24.34 -14.84
CA LYS A 855 15.11 25.78 -14.56
C LYS A 855 13.97 26.52 -15.25
N ALA A 856 14.26 27.63 -15.94
CA ALA A 856 13.27 28.46 -16.62
C ALA A 856 12.43 27.70 -17.66
N ALA A 857 12.93 26.60 -18.23
CA ALA A 857 12.17 25.79 -19.18
C ALA A 857 10.97 25.06 -18.54
N PHE A 858 10.94 24.92 -17.21
CA PHE A 858 9.81 24.30 -16.50
C PHE A 858 8.64 25.26 -16.24
N LEU A 859 8.86 26.57 -16.35
CA LEU A 859 7.88 27.59 -15.95
C LEU A 859 6.51 27.47 -16.64
N PRO A 860 6.40 27.14 -17.94
CA PRO A 860 5.09 26.96 -18.57
C PRO A 860 4.27 25.81 -17.94
N PHE A 861 4.93 24.73 -17.53
CA PHE A 861 4.29 23.60 -16.84
C PHE A 861 3.86 23.98 -15.43
N LEU A 862 4.67 24.78 -14.72
CA LEU A 862 4.29 25.28 -13.42
C LEU A 862 3.11 26.26 -13.49
N ASP A 863 3.04 27.09 -14.52
CA ASP A 863 1.90 27.99 -14.76
C ASP A 863 0.59 27.20 -14.92
N GLU A 864 0.62 26.04 -15.60
CA GLU A 864 -0.54 25.14 -15.68
C GLU A 864 -0.94 24.58 -14.30
N LEU A 865 0.03 24.19 -13.47
CA LEU A 865 -0.19 23.66 -12.14
C LEU A 865 -0.62 24.73 -11.11
N SER A 866 -0.45 26.01 -11.41
CA SER A 866 -0.68 27.11 -10.46
C SER A 866 -2.08 27.07 -9.83
N SER A 867 -3.12 26.83 -10.63
CA SER A 867 -4.52 26.73 -10.14
C SER A 867 -4.75 25.61 -9.12
N TYR A 868 -3.91 24.57 -9.15
CA TYR A 868 -3.98 23.42 -8.23
C TYR A 868 -3.09 23.62 -6.99
N LEU A 869 -2.00 24.40 -7.12
CA LEU A 869 -1.07 24.69 -6.03
C LEU A 869 -1.53 25.87 -5.16
N MET A 870 -2.16 26.90 -5.74
CA MET A 870 -2.62 28.07 -4.97
C MET A 870 -3.57 27.75 -3.82
N PRO A 871 -4.52 26.80 -3.91
CA PRO A 871 -5.34 26.41 -2.77
C PRO A 871 -4.55 25.89 -1.56
N MET A 872 -3.31 25.44 -1.74
CA MET A 872 -2.45 24.93 -0.67
C MET A 872 -1.86 26.04 0.23
N THR A 873 -1.94 27.31 -0.19
CA THR A 873 -1.47 28.45 0.62
C THR A 873 -2.51 28.93 1.64
N GLY A 874 -3.73 28.37 1.62
CA GLY A 874 -4.81 28.73 2.52
C GLY A 874 -4.50 28.46 4.00
N LYS A 875 -5.01 29.30 4.90
CA LYS A 875 -4.84 29.13 6.36
C LYS A 875 -5.54 27.88 6.89
N ASP A 876 -6.52 27.35 6.17
CA ASP A 876 -7.21 26.08 6.44
C ASP A 876 -6.37 24.84 6.08
N LYS A 877 -5.18 25.02 5.48
CA LYS A 877 -4.27 23.95 5.09
C LYS A 877 -3.22 23.65 6.14
N THR A 878 -2.65 22.46 6.04
CA THR A 878 -1.62 21.96 6.95
C THR A 878 -0.31 22.71 6.78
N ALA A 879 0.52 22.75 7.83
CA ALA A 879 1.82 23.40 7.76
C ALA A 879 2.74 22.77 6.69
N GLN A 880 2.68 21.44 6.47
CA GLN A 880 3.47 20.81 5.41
C GLN A 880 3.01 21.21 4.01
N GLU A 881 1.70 21.33 3.75
CA GLU A 881 1.19 21.78 2.45
C GLU A 881 1.64 23.22 2.15
N ARG A 882 1.48 24.11 3.14
CA ARG A 882 1.95 25.49 3.04
C ARG A 882 3.47 25.55 2.82
N SER A 883 4.23 24.76 3.56
CA SER A 883 5.69 24.66 3.44
C SER A 883 6.13 24.15 2.06
N ALA A 884 5.41 23.19 1.47
CA ALA A 884 5.70 22.73 0.12
C ALA A 884 5.58 23.88 -0.91
N CYS A 885 4.54 24.71 -0.82
CA CYS A 885 4.39 25.89 -1.69
C CYS A 885 5.50 26.93 -1.48
N VAL A 886 5.84 27.23 -0.23
CA VAL A 886 6.98 28.11 0.11
C VAL A 886 8.26 27.59 -0.53
N ASN A 887 8.55 26.30 -0.38
CA ASN A 887 9.76 25.68 -0.90
C ASN A 887 9.81 25.68 -2.43
N ILE A 888 8.68 25.43 -3.11
CA ILE A 888 8.59 25.52 -4.57
C ILE A 888 8.97 26.93 -5.02
N PHE A 889 8.40 27.97 -4.39
CA PHE A 889 8.72 29.35 -4.74
C PHE A 889 10.18 29.70 -4.43
N ASN A 890 10.69 29.34 -3.26
CA ASN A 890 12.09 29.55 -2.87
C ASN A 890 13.04 28.94 -3.91
N LYS A 891 12.76 27.70 -4.35
CA LYS A 891 13.59 27.01 -5.34
C LYS A 891 13.55 27.69 -6.71
N LEU A 892 12.41 28.29 -7.04
CA LEU A 892 12.23 29.02 -8.28
C LEU A 892 13.02 30.33 -8.28
N VAL A 893 13.05 31.06 -7.15
CA VAL A 893 13.90 32.25 -6.98
C VAL A 893 15.38 31.87 -7.06
N GLU A 894 15.78 30.77 -6.40
CA GLU A 894 17.17 30.31 -6.36
C GLU A 894 17.70 29.87 -7.74
N GLU A 895 16.92 29.10 -8.51
CA GLU A 895 17.37 28.54 -9.80
C GLU A 895 17.04 29.43 -11.01
N CYS A 896 16.05 30.31 -10.88
CA CYS A 896 15.45 31.08 -11.99
C CYS A 896 15.21 32.57 -11.63
N ASN A 897 16.15 33.20 -10.91
CA ASN A 897 16.04 34.56 -10.36
C ASN A 897 15.28 35.60 -11.22
N GLU A 898 15.67 35.85 -12.48
CA GLU A 898 15.01 36.84 -13.34
C GLU A 898 13.58 36.45 -13.72
N SER A 899 13.36 35.18 -14.05
CA SER A 899 12.05 34.67 -14.46
C SER A 899 11.09 34.50 -13.27
N ALA A 900 11.64 34.33 -12.05
CA ALA A 900 10.87 34.19 -10.82
C ALA A 900 10.11 35.48 -10.45
N LEU A 901 10.60 36.64 -10.88
CA LEU A 901 10.02 37.96 -10.59
C LEU A 901 8.52 38.04 -10.94
N LYS A 902 8.06 37.31 -11.96
CA LYS A 902 6.63 37.29 -12.35
C LYS A 902 5.70 36.74 -11.25
N TYR A 903 6.22 35.92 -10.34
CA TYR A 903 5.43 35.28 -9.27
C TYR A 903 5.47 36.05 -7.94
N TYR A 904 6.32 37.08 -7.80
CA TYR A 904 6.52 37.79 -6.53
C TYR A 904 5.22 38.40 -6.00
N ASN A 905 4.42 39.04 -6.86
CA ASN A 905 3.14 39.65 -6.44
C ASN A 905 2.15 38.64 -5.83
N ILE A 906 2.25 37.36 -6.21
CA ILE A 906 1.36 36.30 -5.73
C ILE A 906 1.96 35.61 -4.50
N CYS A 907 3.25 35.28 -4.54
CA CYS A 907 3.89 34.42 -3.53
C CYS A 907 4.46 35.21 -2.33
N LEU A 908 4.88 36.46 -2.53
CA LEU A 908 5.53 37.24 -1.48
C LEU A 908 4.60 37.61 -0.32
N PRO A 909 3.32 37.99 -0.54
CA PRO A 909 2.37 38.16 0.56
C PRO A 909 2.23 36.89 1.42
N PHE A 910 2.19 35.72 0.77
CA PHE A 910 2.13 34.43 1.47
C PHE A 910 3.41 34.11 2.25
N LEU A 911 4.60 34.43 1.72
CA LEU A 911 5.87 34.31 2.45
C LEU A 911 5.90 35.22 3.69
N LEU A 912 5.49 36.48 3.53
CA LEU A 912 5.44 37.45 4.62
C LEU A 912 4.52 36.97 5.74
N ASP A 913 3.32 36.50 5.40
CA ASP A 913 2.39 35.92 6.36
C ASP A 913 2.98 34.67 7.05
N SER A 914 3.63 33.78 6.28
CA SER A 914 4.20 32.52 6.80
C SER A 914 5.45 32.72 7.66
N SER A 915 6.15 33.85 7.53
CA SER A 915 7.37 34.15 8.31
C SER A 915 7.14 34.31 9.81
N ASN A 916 5.89 34.51 10.24
CA ASN A 916 5.47 34.52 11.64
C ASN A 916 4.43 33.43 11.97
N ASP A 917 4.35 32.36 11.18
CA ASP A 917 3.46 31.22 11.46
C ASP A 917 3.78 30.56 12.81
N GLU A 918 2.87 29.79 13.40
CA GLU A 918 3.16 29.06 14.66
C GLU A 918 4.08 27.86 14.43
N ASN A 919 4.07 27.27 13.23
CA ASN A 919 4.91 26.13 12.90
C ASN A 919 6.36 26.56 12.59
N PRO A 920 7.37 26.03 13.33
CA PRO A 920 8.77 26.45 13.16
C PRO A 920 9.33 26.15 11.77
N VAL A 921 9.00 25.00 11.18
CA VAL A 921 9.46 24.60 9.85
C VAL A 921 8.90 25.52 8.77
N LEU A 922 7.63 25.93 8.89
CA LEU A 922 7.05 26.88 7.94
C LEU A 922 7.67 28.27 8.07
N ARG A 923 7.88 28.75 9.31
CA ARG A 923 8.59 30.02 9.55
C ARG A 923 9.98 30.02 8.95
N GLU A 924 10.76 28.98 9.21
CA GLU A 924 12.12 28.80 8.67
C GLU A 924 12.12 28.93 7.15
N ASN A 925 11.31 28.11 6.47
CA ASN A 925 11.24 28.12 5.01
C ASN A 925 10.79 29.49 4.46
N ALA A 926 9.88 30.18 5.15
CA ALA A 926 9.41 31.49 4.71
C ALA A 926 10.49 32.57 4.86
N LEU A 927 11.24 32.56 5.96
CA LEU A 927 12.36 33.48 6.20
C LEU A 927 13.52 33.24 5.23
N TYR A 928 13.82 31.97 4.92
CA TYR A 928 14.73 31.60 3.84
C TYR A 928 14.26 32.16 2.48
N GLY A 929 12.95 32.12 2.21
CA GLY A 929 12.36 32.72 1.02
C GLY A 929 12.53 34.24 0.97
N LEU A 930 12.24 34.94 2.07
CA LEU A 930 12.44 36.39 2.18
C LEU A 930 13.90 36.77 1.96
N ARG A 931 14.84 35.98 2.47
CA ARG A 931 16.28 36.14 2.24
C ARG A 931 16.61 36.12 0.74
N LEU A 932 16.12 35.12 0.01
CA LEU A 932 16.32 35.01 -1.44
C LEU A 932 15.65 36.17 -2.19
N CYS A 933 14.47 36.58 -1.76
CA CYS A 933 13.76 37.69 -2.38
C CYS A 933 14.46 39.04 -2.17
N ALA A 934 15.11 39.25 -1.04
CA ALA A 934 15.93 40.44 -0.80
C ALA A 934 17.19 40.46 -1.67
N GLU A 935 17.81 39.30 -1.94
CA GLU A 935 18.99 39.21 -2.79
C GLU A 935 18.66 39.36 -4.28
N TYR A 936 17.62 38.66 -4.77
CA TYR A 936 17.33 38.52 -6.19
C TYR A 936 16.10 39.31 -6.69
N GLY A 937 15.26 39.84 -5.79
CA GLY A 937 13.98 40.47 -6.14
C GLY A 937 14.08 41.88 -6.73
N GLY A 938 15.23 42.55 -6.59
CA GLY A 938 15.49 43.86 -7.19
C GLY A 938 14.40 44.88 -6.89
N PHE A 939 13.91 45.60 -7.91
CA PHE A 939 12.88 46.62 -7.73
C PHE A 939 11.51 46.06 -7.30
N VAL A 940 11.22 44.79 -7.63
CA VAL A 940 9.91 44.16 -7.35
C VAL A 940 9.72 43.90 -5.85
N PHE A 941 10.81 43.68 -5.12
CA PHE A 941 10.78 43.49 -3.67
C PHE A 941 10.59 44.80 -2.89
N LYS A 942 10.96 45.96 -3.47
CA LYS A 942 10.96 47.27 -2.77
C LYS A 942 9.67 47.62 -2.03
N PRO A 943 8.45 47.43 -2.60
CA PRO A 943 7.21 47.76 -1.92
C PRO A 943 6.96 46.95 -0.64
N PHE A 944 7.63 45.81 -0.49
CA PHE A 944 7.42 44.86 0.61
C PHE A 944 8.46 44.95 1.71
N ILE A 945 9.51 45.76 1.55
CA ILE A 945 10.62 45.87 2.50
C ILE A 945 10.13 46.27 3.90
N GLY A 946 9.23 47.25 4.00
CA GLY A 946 8.71 47.70 5.29
C GLY A 946 8.00 46.59 6.06
N GLU A 947 7.17 45.82 5.37
CA GLU A 947 6.49 44.66 5.96
C GLU A 947 7.51 43.54 6.30
N ALA A 948 8.44 43.24 5.39
CA ALA A 948 9.48 42.23 5.63
C ALA A 948 10.30 42.55 6.89
N LEU A 949 10.72 43.80 7.07
CA LEU A 949 11.44 44.26 8.26
C LEU A 949 10.61 44.09 9.53
N SER A 950 9.32 44.44 9.49
CA SER A 950 8.39 44.23 10.60
C SER A 950 8.32 42.77 11.01
N ARG A 951 8.12 41.87 10.03
CA ARG A 951 8.02 40.42 10.25
C ARG A 951 9.31 39.80 10.77
N ILE A 952 10.45 40.18 10.21
CA ILE A 952 11.79 39.74 10.66
C ILE A 952 12.03 40.18 12.10
N ASN A 953 11.67 41.42 12.45
CA ASN A 953 11.86 41.94 13.80
C ASN A 953 11.05 41.15 14.85
N VAL A 954 9.84 40.69 14.51
CA VAL A 954 9.03 39.83 15.39
C VAL A 954 9.76 38.52 15.73
N VAL A 955 10.43 37.90 14.74
CA VAL A 955 11.18 36.65 14.95
C VAL A 955 12.44 36.87 15.78
N ILE A 956 13.21 37.92 15.44
CA ILE A 956 14.48 38.23 16.12
C ILE A 956 14.25 38.60 17.59
N THR A 957 13.16 39.31 17.91
CA THR A 957 12.85 39.77 19.26
C THR A 957 12.02 38.78 20.09
N HIS A 958 11.70 37.60 19.53
CA HIS A 958 10.89 36.60 20.22
C HIS A 958 11.60 36.04 21.46
N LEU A 959 10.88 35.90 22.58
CA LEU A 959 11.44 35.45 23.87
C LEU A 959 12.18 34.11 23.78
N HIS A 960 11.70 33.21 22.91
CA HIS A 960 12.26 31.88 22.67
C HIS A 960 12.91 31.74 21.29
N ALA A 961 13.45 32.82 20.72
CA ALA A 961 14.06 32.82 19.40
C ALA A 961 15.25 31.85 19.27
N LEU A 962 16.03 31.68 20.34
CA LEU A 962 17.20 30.78 20.40
C LEU A 962 16.89 29.40 20.99
N ALA A 963 15.62 29.03 21.14
CA ALA A 963 15.26 27.66 21.48
C ALA A 963 15.62 26.72 20.32
N PRO A 964 15.97 25.43 20.56
CA PRO A 964 16.41 24.50 19.50
C PRO A 964 15.44 24.39 18.32
N GLU A 965 14.14 24.52 18.57
CA GLU A 965 13.08 24.46 17.55
C GLU A 965 13.00 25.72 16.68
N ASN A 966 13.53 26.86 17.15
CA ASN A 966 13.41 28.18 16.51
C ASN A 966 14.75 28.74 16.02
N GLU A 967 15.86 28.14 16.44
CA GLU A 967 17.22 28.61 16.17
C GLU A 967 17.47 28.82 14.68
N GLN A 968 17.06 27.86 13.83
CA GLN A 968 17.24 27.97 12.39
C GLN A 968 16.40 29.11 11.77
N ALA A 969 15.15 29.29 12.23
CA ALA A 969 14.32 30.41 11.82
C ALA A 969 14.93 31.76 12.24
N TYR A 970 15.50 31.84 13.45
CA TYR A 970 16.23 33.03 13.89
C TYR A 970 17.45 33.31 12.99
N HIS A 971 18.23 32.28 12.65
CA HIS A 971 19.37 32.42 11.75
C HIS A 971 18.96 32.96 10.37
N ASP A 972 17.92 32.38 9.77
CA ASP A 972 17.43 32.83 8.47
C ASP A 972 16.80 34.24 8.53
N ALA A 973 16.20 34.64 9.65
CA ALA A 973 15.72 36.01 9.87
C ALA A 973 16.87 37.03 9.90
N VAL A 974 17.96 36.74 10.62
CA VAL A 974 19.13 37.63 10.69
C VAL A 974 19.85 37.69 9.35
N LEU A 975 19.94 36.58 8.62
CA LEU A 975 20.46 36.54 7.26
C LEU A 975 19.58 37.35 6.29
N ALA A 976 18.25 37.21 6.36
CA ALA A 976 17.32 38.00 5.55
C ALA A 976 17.48 39.51 5.82
N LEU A 977 17.64 39.90 7.10
CA LEU A 977 17.90 41.29 7.49
C LEU A 977 19.20 41.81 6.85
N GLY A 978 20.27 41.01 6.91
CA GLY A 978 21.55 41.32 6.29
C GLY A 978 21.44 41.51 4.77
N GLN A 979 20.68 40.63 4.09
CA GLN A 979 20.43 40.74 2.64
C GLN A 979 19.68 42.03 2.29
N ILE A 980 18.69 42.43 3.08
CA ILE A 980 18.00 43.72 2.91
C ILE A 980 18.99 44.88 3.09
N CYS A 981 19.85 44.85 4.13
CA CYS A 981 20.89 45.85 4.35
C CYS A 981 21.87 45.95 3.18
N GLN A 982 22.21 44.82 2.55
CA GLN A 982 23.17 44.77 1.46
C GLN A 982 22.58 45.22 0.12
N PHE A 983 21.41 44.74 -0.25
CA PHE A 983 20.86 44.89 -1.61
C PHE A 983 19.79 46.00 -1.74
N HIS A 984 19.26 46.49 -0.62
CA HIS A 984 18.17 47.49 -0.60
C HIS A 984 18.43 48.67 0.33
N ARG A 985 19.70 49.05 0.51
CA ARG A 985 20.15 50.15 1.38
C ARG A 985 19.43 51.48 1.16
N GLU A 986 19.00 51.77 -0.08
CA GLU A 986 18.29 53.01 -0.43
C GLU A 986 16.83 53.05 0.04
N SER A 987 16.29 51.92 0.48
CA SER A 987 14.88 51.76 0.87
C SER A 987 14.70 51.56 2.39
N ILE A 988 15.77 51.66 3.19
CA ILE A 988 15.75 51.41 4.63
C ILE A 988 16.33 52.59 5.42
N ASP A 989 15.91 52.74 6.68
CA ASP A 989 16.58 53.63 7.63
C ASP A 989 17.87 52.96 8.13
N SER A 990 18.98 53.24 7.44
CA SER A 990 20.29 52.66 7.76
C SER A 990 20.77 53.00 9.18
N THR A 991 20.27 54.09 9.79
CA THR A 991 20.65 54.49 11.15
C THR A 991 20.03 53.61 12.23
N GLN A 992 18.93 52.91 11.93
CA GLN A 992 18.25 52.02 12.88
C GLN A 992 18.49 50.54 12.54
N ILE A 993 18.38 50.19 11.26
CA ILE A 993 18.35 48.79 10.82
C ILE A 993 19.74 48.14 10.86
N ILE A 994 20.80 48.85 10.46
CA ILE A 994 22.17 48.31 10.45
C ILE A 994 22.67 48.04 11.88
N PRO A 995 22.49 48.93 12.87
CA PRO A 995 22.82 48.62 14.26
C PRO A 995 22.03 47.43 14.82
N ALA A 996 20.73 47.34 14.51
CA ALA A 996 19.90 46.21 14.94
C ALA A 996 20.42 44.87 14.39
N TRP A 997 20.82 44.83 13.12
CA TRP A 997 21.43 43.66 12.50
C TRP A 997 22.80 43.31 13.12
N LEU A 998 23.69 44.30 13.27
CA LEU A 998 25.01 44.09 13.89
C LEU A 998 24.92 43.59 15.34
N ASN A 999 23.87 43.97 16.07
CA ASN A 999 23.63 43.49 17.44
C ASN A 999 23.22 42.02 17.52
N CYS A 1000 22.72 41.43 16.42
CA CYS A 1000 22.43 40.00 16.34
C CYS A 1000 23.69 39.15 16.09
N LEU A 1001 24.83 39.78 15.78
CA LEU A 1001 26.09 39.09 15.49
C LEU A 1001 27.02 39.07 16.71
N PRO A 1002 27.84 38.01 16.86
CA PRO A 1002 27.97 36.83 15.97
C PRO A 1002 26.91 35.75 16.19
N ILE A 1003 26.64 34.94 15.14
CA ILE A 1003 25.74 33.78 15.23
C ILE A 1003 26.56 32.49 15.36
N ARG A 1004 26.18 31.62 16.30
CA ARG A 1004 26.82 30.30 16.47
C ARG A 1004 26.27 29.30 15.46
N GLY A 1005 27.14 28.51 14.83
CA GLY A 1005 26.73 27.45 13.90
C GLY A 1005 26.31 27.89 12.48
N ASN A 1006 26.23 29.18 12.17
CA ASN A 1006 25.93 29.67 10.81
C ASN A 1006 26.98 30.67 10.29
N MET A 1007 27.89 30.17 9.44
CA MET A 1007 29.04 30.91 8.93
C MET A 1007 28.71 31.87 7.76
N VAL A 1008 27.51 31.77 7.18
CA VAL A 1008 27.13 32.53 5.98
C VAL A 1008 26.95 34.01 6.30
N VAL A 1009 26.41 34.34 7.48
CA VAL A 1009 26.20 35.74 7.89
C VAL A 1009 27.52 36.46 8.17
N HIS A 1010 28.53 35.73 8.66
CA HIS A 1010 29.88 36.25 8.86
C HIS A 1010 30.57 36.54 7.52
N ASP A 1011 30.36 35.69 6.51
CA ASP A 1011 30.83 35.94 5.15
C ASP A 1011 30.20 37.18 4.52
N GLN A 1012 28.90 37.38 4.78
CA GLN A 1012 28.16 38.57 4.36
C GLN A 1012 28.76 39.84 4.98
N LEU A 1013 29.00 39.84 6.29
CA LEU A 1013 29.64 40.97 6.98
C LEU A 1013 31.04 41.26 6.40
N CYS A 1014 31.87 40.24 6.18
CA CYS A 1014 33.18 40.39 5.53
C CYS A 1014 33.05 41.07 4.16
N SER A 1015 32.11 40.60 3.34
CA SER A 1015 31.89 41.12 1.98
C SER A 1015 31.46 42.59 1.98
N MET A 1016 30.60 43.00 2.92
CA MET A 1016 30.18 44.39 3.05
C MET A 1016 31.32 45.30 3.56
N VAL A 1017 32.15 44.80 4.49
CA VAL A 1017 33.33 45.51 4.98
C VAL A 1017 34.39 45.67 3.89
N GLU A 1018 34.63 44.65 3.06
CA GLU A 1018 35.55 44.70 1.92
C GLU A 1018 35.18 45.79 0.91
N ARG A 1019 33.89 45.93 0.63
CA ARG A 1019 33.37 46.99 -0.24
C ARG A 1019 33.43 48.39 0.39
N SER A 1020 33.75 48.48 1.68
CA SER A 1020 33.73 49.73 2.45
C SER A 1020 32.38 50.45 2.38
N ASP A 1021 31.29 49.69 2.57
CA ASP A 1021 29.92 50.21 2.53
C ASP A 1021 29.76 51.32 3.60
N ARG A 1022 29.50 52.57 3.16
CA ARG A 1022 29.50 53.77 4.03
C ARG A 1022 28.43 53.70 5.11
N GLU A 1023 27.27 53.15 4.75
CA GLU A 1023 26.14 52.95 5.65
C GLU A 1023 26.43 51.89 6.71
N LEU A 1024 27.21 50.84 6.39
CA LEU A 1024 27.59 49.79 7.34
C LEU A 1024 28.52 50.32 8.43
N LEU A 1025 29.55 51.06 8.03
CA LEU A 1025 30.54 51.62 8.96
C LEU A 1025 29.98 52.80 9.77
N GLY A 1026 28.92 53.44 9.26
CA GLY A 1026 28.31 54.62 9.85
C GLY A 1026 29.10 55.91 9.57
N PRO A 1027 28.46 57.08 9.66
CA PRO A 1027 29.11 58.36 9.40
C PRO A 1027 30.21 58.62 10.43
N LYS A 1028 31.50 58.63 10.04
CA LYS A 1028 32.68 58.68 10.94
C LYS A 1028 32.97 57.37 11.70
N TYR A 1029 32.61 56.22 11.14
CA TYR A 1029 32.93 54.90 11.70
C TYR A 1029 32.23 54.59 13.03
N GLU A 1030 31.01 55.09 13.25
CA GLU A 1030 30.25 54.93 14.51
C GLU A 1030 29.92 53.46 14.81
N HIS A 1031 29.79 52.61 13.78
CA HIS A 1031 29.43 51.19 13.94
C HIS A 1031 30.67 50.28 14.00
N PHE A 1032 31.86 50.83 13.71
CA PHE A 1032 33.12 50.09 13.71
C PHE A 1032 33.41 49.33 15.03
N PRO A 1033 33.15 49.90 16.24
CA PRO A 1033 33.37 49.17 17.49
C PRO A 1033 32.65 47.82 17.57
N LYS A 1034 31.40 47.76 17.10
CA LYS A 1034 30.63 46.51 17.10
C LYS A 1034 31.16 45.52 16.06
N ILE A 1035 31.57 45.98 14.88
CA ILE A 1035 32.20 45.15 13.84
C ILE A 1035 33.51 44.54 14.36
N LEU A 1036 34.34 45.34 15.05
CA LEU A 1036 35.57 44.88 15.68
C LEU A 1036 35.29 43.82 16.75
N SER A 1037 34.29 44.04 17.61
CA SER A 1037 33.85 43.07 18.62
C SER A 1037 33.36 41.74 18.01
N VAL A 1038 32.62 41.78 16.90
CA VAL A 1038 32.17 40.56 16.19
C VAL A 1038 33.36 39.81 15.60
N PHE A 1039 34.26 40.49 14.90
CA PHE A 1039 35.45 39.84 14.33
C PHE A 1039 36.37 39.27 15.43
N ALA A 1040 36.50 39.99 16.54
CA ALA A 1040 37.22 39.54 17.72
C ALA A 1040 36.65 38.22 18.25
N GLU A 1041 35.34 38.16 18.47
CA GLU A 1041 34.67 36.98 19.00
C GLU A 1041 34.76 35.78 18.05
N VAL A 1042 34.60 35.99 16.73
CA VAL A 1042 34.71 34.92 15.72
C VAL A 1042 36.14 34.39 15.59
N LEU A 1043 37.16 35.26 15.68
CA LEU A 1043 38.57 34.86 15.62
C LEU A 1043 38.99 34.11 16.89
N CYS A 1044 38.50 34.51 18.07
CA CYS A 1044 38.80 33.89 19.36
C CYS A 1044 38.04 32.57 19.59
N ALA A 1045 36.84 32.42 19.01
CA ALA A 1045 36.14 31.15 19.01
C ALA A 1045 36.88 30.14 18.11
N GLY A 1046 36.88 28.86 18.49
CA GLY A 1046 37.60 27.78 17.80
C GLY A 1046 37.11 27.51 16.36
N LYS A 1047 37.06 26.24 15.94
CA LYS A 1047 36.57 25.87 14.58
C LYS A 1047 35.06 26.05 14.40
N ASP A 1048 34.34 26.44 15.45
CA ASP A 1048 32.89 26.39 15.49
C ASP A 1048 32.19 27.61 14.84
N LEU A 1049 32.90 28.72 14.60
CA LEU A 1049 32.31 29.98 14.09
C LEU A 1049 32.82 30.48 12.73
N ALA A 1050 33.95 29.96 12.24
CA ALA A 1050 34.54 30.37 10.96
C ALA A 1050 35.53 29.34 10.40
N THR A 1051 35.66 29.26 9.07
CA THR A 1051 36.72 28.50 8.39
C THR A 1051 38.04 29.23 8.51
N GLU A 1052 39.16 28.52 8.37
CA GLU A 1052 40.50 29.15 8.33
C GLU A 1052 40.61 30.19 7.21
N GLU A 1053 39.97 29.97 6.06
CA GLU A 1053 39.93 30.96 4.97
C GLU A 1053 39.20 32.24 5.39
N MET A 1054 38.07 32.12 6.08
CA MET A 1054 37.29 33.26 6.55
C MET A 1054 37.99 34.01 7.70
N LYS A 1055 38.66 33.29 8.59
CA LYS A 1055 39.51 33.90 9.63
C LYS A 1055 40.62 34.72 8.99
N ASN A 1056 41.33 34.17 8.00
CA ASN A 1056 42.35 34.91 7.25
C ASN A 1056 41.77 36.13 6.51
N ARG A 1057 40.56 36.01 5.96
CA ARG A 1057 39.82 37.13 5.33
C ARG A 1057 39.53 38.25 6.33
N MET A 1058 39.01 37.92 7.51
CA MET A 1058 38.75 38.88 8.60
C MET A 1058 40.04 39.56 9.09
N ILE A 1059 41.14 38.82 9.21
CA ILE A 1059 42.45 39.38 9.62
C ILE A 1059 42.95 40.41 8.61
N ASN A 1060 42.86 40.10 7.31
CA ASN A 1060 43.27 41.04 6.26
C ASN A 1060 42.39 42.29 6.26
N LEU A 1061 41.08 42.14 6.51
CA LEU A 1061 40.16 43.26 6.65
C LEU A 1061 40.50 44.14 7.86
N LEU A 1062 40.80 43.56 9.02
CA LEU A 1062 41.22 44.30 10.21
C LEU A 1062 42.51 45.08 9.97
N ARG A 1063 43.51 44.48 9.31
CA ARG A 1063 44.75 45.16 8.93
C ARG A 1063 44.52 46.32 7.96
N ASN A 1064 43.52 46.21 7.08
CA ASN A 1064 43.15 47.29 6.18
C ASN A 1064 42.43 48.42 6.92
N LEU A 1065 41.48 48.07 7.80
CA LEU A 1065 40.75 49.02 8.64
C LEU A 1065 41.67 49.78 9.61
N GLN A 1066 42.73 49.13 10.11
CA GLN A 1066 43.74 49.79 10.95
C GLN A 1066 44.45 50.95 10.24
N LYS A 1067 44.52 50.91 8.89
CA LYS A 1067 45.13 51.96 8.08
C LYS A 1067 44.14 53.06 7.68
N THR A 1068 42.85 52.78 7.66
CA THR A 1068 41.81 53.69 7.12
C THR A 1068 40.93 54.34 8.18
N VAL A 1069 40.78 53.73 9.36
CA VAL A 1069 40.00 54.26 10.49
C VAL A 1069 40.83 55.26 11.30
N PRO A 1070 40.26 56.40 11.75
CA PRO A 1070 40.97 57.36 12.59
C PRO A 1070 41.50 56.73 13.88
N VAL A 1071 42.74 57.07 14.26
CA VAL A 1071 43.46 56.49 15.42
C VAL A 1071 42.65 56.60 16.72
N ALA A 1072 41.95 57.73 16.94
CA ALA A 1072 41.10 57.93 18.11
C ALA A 1072 39.88 56.99 18.14
N THR A 1073 39.26 56.73 16.97
CA THR A 1073 38.13 55.80 16.84
C THR A 1073 38.58 54.35 16.99
N TRP A 1074 39.76 54.02 16.45
CA TRP A 1074 40.37 52.69 16.63
C TRP A 1074 40.68 52.41 18.10
N ALA A 1075 41.33 53.34 18.80
CA ALA A 1075 41.66 53.18 20.22
C ALA A 1075 40.40 53.06 21.10
N SER A 1076 39.36 53.84 20.80
CA SER A 1076 38.06 53.75 21.48
C SER A 1076 37.38 52.39 21.25
N ALA A 1077 37.33 51.93 19.99
CA ALA A 1077 36.79 50.63 19.63
C ALA A 1077 37.56 49.46 20.28
N TRP A 1078 38.89 49.56 20.33
CA TRP A 1078 39.77 48.57 20.92
C TRP A 1078 39.53 48.40 22.42
N SER A 1079 39.34 49.52 23.14
CA SER A 1079 39.07 49.52 24.58
C SER A 1079 37.73 48.87 25.01
N LEU A 1080 36.86 48.56 24.04
CA LEU A 1080 35.57 47.89 24.27
C LEU A 1080 35.67 46.36 24.16
N LEU A 1081 36.84 45.82 23.82
CA LEU A 1081 37.09 44.39 23.71
C LEU A 1081 37.33 43.75 25.09
N LEU A 1082 37.05 42.46 25.22
CA LEU A 1082 37.40 41.71 26.43
C LEU A 1082 38.92 41.47 26.49
N PRO A 1083 39.55 41.37 27.68
CA PRO A 1083 41.00 41.18 27.80
C PRO A 1083 41.54 39.96 27.05
N GLN A 1084 40.74 38.88 26.99
CA GLN A 1084 41.08 37.67 26.24
C GLN A 1084 41.05 37.88 24.72
N GLN A 1085 40.13 38.72 24.23
CA GLN A 1085 40.03 39.09 22.82
C GLN A 1085 41.17 40.02 22.40
N GLU A 1086 41.55 40.97 23.26
CA GLU A 1086 42.67 41.88 23.02
C GLU A 1086 43.99 41.11 22.84
N MET A 1087 44.33 40.20 23.76
CA MET A 1087 45.57 39.41 23.67
C MET A 1087 45.65 38.57 22.39
N GLU A 1088 44.55 37.94 21.99
CA GLU A 1088 44.49 37.10 20.79
C GLU A 1088 44.62 37.96 19.52
N LEU A 1089 43.91 39.09 19.45
CA LEU A 1089 44.01 40.02 18.32
C LEU A 1089 45.38 40.70 18.22
N GLU A 1090 46.02 41.05 19.34
CA GLU A 1090 47.39 41.57 19.35
C GLU A 1090 48.37 40.54 18.78
N SER A 1091 48.25 39.27 19.19
CA SER A 1091 49.04 38.16 18.64
C SER A 1091 48.86 38.03 17.12
N ILE A 1092 47.61 38.08 16.64
CA ILE A 1092 47.24 37.88 15.23
C ILE A 1092 47.62 39.08 14.33
N LEU A 1093 47.50 40.32 14.84
CA LEU A 1093 47.78 41.55 14.09
C LEU A 1093 49.24 41.98 14.19
N SER A 1094 50.03 41.41 15.11
CA SER A 1094 51.47 41.65 15.17
C SER A 1094 52.15 41.24 13.84
N PRO A 1095 53.09 42.05 13.32
CA PRO A 1095 53.84 41.67 12.13
C PRO A 1095 54.72 40.46 12.47
N LYS A 1096 54.41 39.28 11.94
CA LYS A 1096 55.41 38.21 11.84
C LYS A 1096 56.51 38.72 10.90
N GLU A 1097 57.72 38.85 11.41
CA GLU A 1097 58.91 39.12 10.60
C GLU A 1097 58.95 38.14 9.42
N ASP A 1098 59.05 38.69 8.20
CA ASP A 1098 59.33 37.97 6.97
C ASP A 1098 60.72 37.31 7.06
N ALA A 1099 60.81 36.17 7.73
CA ALA A 1099 61.93 35.26 7.60
C ALA A 1099 61.64 34.28 6.45
N ASN A 1100 61.87 34.72 5.21
CA ASN A 1100 62.51 33.96 4.13
C ASN A 1100 62.22 34.58 2.75
N LEU A 1101 62.99 35.60 2.38
CA LEU A 1101 63.19 36.00 0.99
C LEU A 1101 64.58 36.63 0.82
N SER A 1102 65.64 35.84 1.01
CA SER A 1102 66.99 36.20 0.56
C SER A 1102 67.94 35.00 0.46
N SER A 1103 67.64 34.03 -0.41
CA SER A 1103 68.73 33.32 -1.08
C SER A 1103 68.27 32.73 -2.41
N VAL A 1104 69.10 32.96 -3.43
CA VAL A 1104 69.17 32.29 -4.74
C VAL A 1104 68.40 32.97 -5.90
N GLN A 1105 69.02 34.03 -6.43
CA GLN A 1105 69.17 34.19 -7.88
C GLN A 1105 70.66 34.32 -8.22
N SER A 1106 71.29 33.24 -8.67
CA SER A 1106 72.34 33.27 -9.71
C SER A 1106 72.73 31.84 -10.10
N GLY A 1107 72.35 31.39 -11.30
CA GLY A 1107 72.77 30.08 -11.80
C GLY A 1107 72.01 29.66 -13.04
N ALA A 1108 72.23 30.34 -14.16
CA ALA A 1108 71.78 29.88 -15.47
C ALA A 1108 72.56 28.63 -15.91
N LYS A 1109 71.86 27.59 -16.41
CA LYS A 1109 72.03 27.04 -17.78
C LYS A 1109 71.25 25.74 -18.04
N LEU A 1110 70.50 25.80 -19.15
CA LEU A 1110 70.34 24.79 -20.22
C LEU A 1110 69.76 23.39 -19.92
N GLY A 1111 68.59 23.15 -20.52
CA GLY A 1111 68.41 22.00 -21.42
C GLY A 1111 67.32 20.99 -21.04
N GLY A 1112 66.38 20.74 -21.97
CA GLY A 1112 65.80 19.38 -22.11
C GLY A 1112 64.29 19.21 -21.98
N ARG A 1113 63.59 19.52 -23.06
CA ARG A 1113 62.29 18.97 -23.50
C ARG A 1113 62.05 17.47 -23.19
N LYS A 1114 60.86 17.12 -22.66
CA LYS A 1114 59.82 16.16 -23.16
C LYS A 1114 59.16 15.30 -22.06
N GLY A 1115 57.82 15.23 -22.11
CA GLY A 1115 57.06 13.97 -21.97
C GLY A 1115 56.45 13.64 -20.60
N ARG A 1116 55.12 13.75 -20.48
CA ARG A 1116 54.25 12.87 -19.65
C ARG A 1116 54.32 11.41 -20.18
N PRO A 1117 53.76 10.35 -19.54
CA PRO A 1117 52.97 10.23 -18.29
C PRO A 1117 53.34 9.01 -17.37
N SER A 1118 52.54 8.85 -16.30
CA SER A 1118 52.08 7.59 -15.65
C SER A 1118 53.01 6.72 -14.79
N SER A 1119 52.60 6.59 -13.52
CA SER A 1119 52.51 5.40 -12.65
C SER A 1119 53.51 4.25 -12.80
N LYS A 1120 54.18 3.91 -11.69
CA LYS A 1120 53.93 2.69 -10.89
C LYS A 1120 55.00 2.51 -9.80
N THR A 1121 54.52 2.33 -8.56
CA THR A 1121 54.83 1.24 -7.61
C THR A 1121 56.29 0.81 -7.39
N ASN A 1122 56.71 0.87 -6.11
CA ASN A 1122 56.93 -0.31 -5.23
C ASN A 1122 58.33 -0.43 -4.55
N ILE A 1123 58.30 -0.97 -3.30
CA ILE A 1123 59.35 -1.73 -2.55
C ILE A 1123 60.43 -0.86 -1.84
N ALA A 1124 60.94 -1.07 -0.61
CA ALA A 1124 60.90 -2.12 0.43
C ALA A 1124 61.47 -1.55 1.76
N GLN A 1125 61.11 -2.15 2.90
CA GLN A 1125 61.99 -3.06 3.69
C GLN A 1125 61.12 -3.76 4.77
N ILE A 1126 60.82 -5.05 4.58
CA ILE A 1126 61.39 -6.25 5.25
C ILE A 1126 61.06 -6.30 6.75
N GLY A 1127 60.17 -7.24 7.09
CA GLY A 1127 59.72 -7.64 8.41
C GLY A 1127 58.48 -8.52 8.25
#